data_AF-A0A9D6TGA2-F1
#
_entry.id   AF-A0A9D6TGA2-F1
#
_cell.length_a   1.000
_cell.length_b   1.000
_cell.length_c   1.000
_cell.angle_alpha   90.00
_cell.angle_beta   90.00
_cell.angle_gamma   90.00
#
_symmetry.space_group_name_H-M   'P 1'
#
loop_
_entity.id
_entity.type
_entity.pdbx_description
1 polymer ?
#
loop_
_entity_poly.entity_id
_entity_poly.type
_entity_poly.pdbx_seq_one_letter_code
_entity_poly.pdbx_strand_id
1 'polypeptide(L)'
;GMRVVGDLFGAGKMFLPQVVKSARVMKKSVAFLTPFMEEEKKRNRRIRELRLLAEQLHAGSLTLVEGFTYWPYPGLTAEERAIERKFAAELAADLDGNAKRYERSFANVLDRNSAQELSPDYAASRESRQRWSVATLGPAGGFIDWMYRRKLETLPPDSLIAFNAGGQGSGKTTATRTAEVERAADLLMDGTLQNASRSRGQIQAALAHGHFVRVRFVFCPWENAVRNILRRATEETGRIVPLMRAAGGHFQAPRTVLALAEDILDGDDDIGVWDNTNFEFPVKRDLGWLRERLPESAEKLVEKGQDAAEAYFHENRDRTDLDLKAVRDGFSPTGARVGALSPLGRSNPERPQESRPDPQAEGTAGKAGASEGARSVAVRDADAAGRILLATVKGDVHDIGKNIVGVVLACNNYEVTDLGVMVPAAKILATAREKQVDVIGLSGLITPSLDEMVHVAKEMTRQGFTVPLLIGGATTSPAHTAVRIAPEYAHGVVHVLDASRVVNVVSALLSAGQKPAYLVDIVAKQDRQREEFAARRNKRPLLSLAGARARKQTFDWAAVDIPRPEFFGPRVFDPVPLEEIVPYIDWGPFFSAWELHGRYPDILTDAVVGVEATKLFHDAESLLARIVAEKRYTAKAVIAFWPANAEGDSIEVYADESRSRVIGHFHHLRQQLEKPIDQFNHCLADFVAPKDSGRLDYVGGFAVTAGHGVEQFAAGFREKHDDYNAIMAQALGDRLAEALAELMHKRARDFCGYGRTENLEMKDIIREKYRGIRPAPGYPACPDHTEKPTLFRLLGAEAATGITLTESCAMSPASSVSGMYFNDPDSKYFAVGKIGKDQVEDYAARKKKSFAETEKWLGPYLDYEPI
;
A
#
# COMPACT_ATOMS: atom_id res chain seq x y z
N GLY A 1 -5.15 10.34 3.60
CA GLY A 1 -5.02 9.54 4.84
C GLY A 1 -3.57 9.37 5.23
N MET A 2 -2.87 8.44 4.59
CA MET A 2 -1.53 7.99 5.00
C MET A 2 -0.45 9.08 5.05
N ARG A 3 -0.39 9.95 4.03
CA ARG A 3 0.46 11.15 4.06
C ARG A 3 0.24 12.01 5.31
N VAL A 4 -1.01 12.24 5.72
CA VAL A 4 -1.33 13.03 6.92
C VAL A 4 -0.83 12.33 8.20
N VAL A 5 -0.96 10.99 8.27
CA VAL A 5 -0.42 10.19 9.38
C VAL A 5 1.10 10.31 9.46
N GLY A 6 1.79 10.21 8.31
CA GLY A 6 3.23 10.41 8.20
C GLY A 6 3.66 11.80 8.64
N ASP A 7 2.97 12.85 8.16
CA ASP A 7 3.25 14.24 8.52
C ASP A 7 3.07 14.50 10.02
N LEU A 8 2.01 13.95 10.64
CA LEU A 8 1.76 14.08 12.08
C LEU A 8 2.81 13.36 12.91
N PHE A 9 3.24 12.16 12.47
CA PHE A 9 4.30 11.41 13.14
C PHE A 9 5.65 12.14 13.04
N GLY A 10 6.03 12.60 11.85
CA GLY A 10 7.25 13.37 11.65
C GLY A 10 7.27 14.71 12.40
N ALA A 11 6.10 15.29 12.69
CA ALA A 11 5.95 16.49 13.51
C ALA A 11 5.86 16.22 15.02
N GLY A 12 5.97 14.97 15.47
CA GLY A 12 5.84 14.58 16.89
C GLY A 12 4.43 14.77 17.46
N LYS A 13 3.40 14.91 16.60
CA LYS A 13 1.99 15.08 16.98
C LYS A 13 1.21 13.77 17.05
N MET A 14 1.84 12.67 16.66
CA MET A 14 1.31 11.32 16.71
C MET A 14 2.44 10.40 17.17
N PHE A 15 2.09 9.30 17.86
CA PHE A 15 3.06 8.34 18.38
C PHE A 15 3.01 7.03 17.59
N LEU A 16 4.10 6.26 17.67
CA LEU A 16 4.26 5.05 16.88
C LEU A 16 3.09 4.05 17.01
N PRO A 17 2.53 3.76 18.21
CA PRO A 17 1.35 2.90 18.34
C PRO A 17 0.16 3.34 17.48
N GLN A 18 -0.07 4.65 17.38
CA GLN A 18 -1.17 5.23 16.61
C GLN A 18 -0.90 5.12 15.10
N VAL A 19 0.35 5.30 14.68
CA VAL A 19 0.78 5.15 13.28
C VAL A 19 0.54 3.72 12.80
N VAL A 20 0.98 2.73 13.58
CA VAL A 20 0.83 1.31 13.21
C VAL A 20 -0.65 0.90 13.20
N LYS A 21 -1.46 1.36 14.16
CA LYS A 21 -2.92 1.14 14.16
C LYS A 21 -3.60 1.78 12.93
N SER A 22 -3.20 2.98 12.55
CA SER A 22 -3.73 3.68 11.37
C SER A 22 -3.36 2.96 10.08
N ALA A 23 -2.13 2.45 9.98
CA ALA A 23 -1.65 1.64 8.86
C ALA A 23 -2.52 0.39 8.66
N ARG A 24 -2.85 -0.30 9.76
CA ARG A 24 -3.74 -1.47 9.75
C ARG A 24 -5.10 -1.17 9.14
N VAL A 25 -5.76 -0.10 9.59
CA VAL A 25 -7.08 0.29 9.06
C VAL A 25 -6.98 0.60 7.56
N MET A 26 -5.93 1.31 7.15
CA MET A 26 -5.72 1.64 5.74
C MET A 26 -5.49 0.40 4.87
N LYS A 27 -4.62 -0.54 5.27
CA LYS A 27 -4.39 -1.78 4.52
C LYS A 27 -5.68 -2.55 4.27
N LYS A 28 -6.55 -2.63 5.28
CA LYS A 28 -7.89 -3.24 5.15
C LYS A 28 -8.79 -2.48 4.18
N SER A 29 -8.81 -1.15 4.25
CA SER A 29 -9.59 -0.32 3.31
C SER A 29 -9.09 -0.46 1.87
N VAL A 30 -7.77 -0.44 1.65
CA VAL A 30 -7.18 -0.63 0.32
C VAL A 30 -7.52 -2.02 -0.22
N ALA A 31 -7.31 -3.08 0.56
CA ALA A 31 -7.65 -4.44 0.16
C ALA A 31 -9.13 -4.59 -0.23
N PHE A 32 -10.03 -3.89 0.48
CA PHE A 32 -11.46 -3.84 0.12
C PHE A 32 -11.73 -3.07 -1.19
N LEU A 33 -11.01 -1.96 -1.44
CA LEU A 33 -11.22 -1.10 -2.61
C LEU A 33 -10.51 -1.61 -3.88
N THR A 34 -9.42 -2.37 -3.76
CA THR A 34 -8.61 -2.85 -4.89
C THR A 34 -9.44 -3.52 -5.99
N PRO A 35 -10.36 -4.46 -5.71
CA PRO A 35 -11.16 -5.09 -6.77
C PRO A 35 -11.97 -4.08 -7.59
N PHE A 36 -12.55 -3.07 -6.92
CA PHE A 36 -13.34 -2.02 -7.56
C PHE A 36 -12.46 -1.08 -8.39
N MET A 37 -11.27 -0.73 -7.88
CA MET A 37 -10.31 0.09 -8.61
C MET A 37 -9.78 -0.64 -9.86
N GLU A 38 -9.55 -1.94 -9.78
CA GLU A 38 -9.14 -2.75 -10.93
C GLU A 38 -10.25 -2.88 -11.97
N GLU A 39 -11.50 -3.07 -11.54
CA GLU A 39 -12.67 -3.08 -12.42
C GLU A 39 -12.84 -1.74 -13.13
N GLU A 40 -12.68 -0.63 -12.42
CA GLU A 40 -12.72 0.71 -13.01
C GLU A 40 -11.57 0.92 -14.01
N LYS A 41 -10.34 0.51 -13.68
CA LYS A 41 -9.20 0.56 -14.61
C LYS A 41 -9.47 -0.24 -15.88
N LYS A 42 -10.04 -1.45 -15.78
CA LYS A 42 -10.44 -2.28 -16.92
C LYS A 42 -11.51 -1.58 -17.76
N ARG A 43 -12.54 -1.01 -17.14
CA ARG A 43 -13.60 -0.25 -17.82
C ARG A 43 -13.03 0.93 -18.59
N ASN A 44 -12.18 1.74 -17.95
CA ASN A 44 -11.58 2.92 -18.58
C ASN A 44 -10.66 2.54 -19.74
N ARG A 45 -9.94 1.42 -19.64
CA ARG A 45 -9.15 0.88 -20.76
C ARG A 45 -10.03 0.52 -21.95
N ARG A 46 -11.12 -0.20 -21.70
CA ARG A 46 -12.10 -0.58 -22.74
C ARG A 46 -12.73 0.64 -23.41
N ILE A 47 -13.11 1.66 -22.65
CA ILE A 47 -13.65 2.93 -23.20
C ILE A 47 -12.61 3.58 -24.13
N ARG A 48 -11.33 3.60 -23.74
CA ARG A 48 -10.26 4.17 -24.56
C ARG A 48 -10.06 3.42 -25.89
N GLU A 49 -10.09 2.09 -25.85
CA GLU A 49 -9.98 1.24 -27.05
C GLU A 49 -11.16 1.47 -28.01
N LEU A 50 -12.39 1.48 -27.48
CA LEU A 50 -13.61 1.72 -28.27
C LEU A 50 -13.66 3.14 -28.84
N ARG A 51 -13.12 4.13 -28.12
CA ARG A 51 -13.01 5.50 -28.62
C ARG A 51 -12.06 5.58 -29.82
N LEU A 52 -10.90 4.91 -29.77
CA LEU A 52 -9.97 4.84 -30.90
C LEU A 52 -10.61 4.17 -32.12
N LEU A 53 -11.40 3.10 -31.90
CA LEU A 53 -12.17 2.47 -32.98
C LEU A 53 -13.19 3.45 -33.59
N ALA A 54 -13.88 4.22 -32.75
CA ALA A 54 -14.82 5.24 -33.20
C ALA A 54 -14.15 6.37 -34.01
N GLU A 55 -12.84 6.53 -33.89
CA GLU A 55 -12.08 7.56 -34.60
C GLU A 55 -11.81 7.23 -36.07
N GLN A 56 -11.80 5.95 -36.44
CA GLN A 56 -11.37 5.45 -37.75
C GLN A 56 -12.42 5.58 -38.88
N LEU A 57 -13.65 6.02 -38.58
CA LEU A 57 -14.72 6.14 -39.57
C LEU A 57 -14.99 7.58 -40.02
N HIS A 58 -15.17 7.77 -41.33
CA HIS A 58 -15.42 9.07 -41.97
C HIS A 58 -16.82 9.22 -42.61
N ALA A 59 -17.57 8.12 -42.85
CA ALA A 59 -18.96 8.14 -43.33
C ALA A 59 -19.71 6.81 -43.06
N GLY A 60 -21.03 6.84 -42.86
CA GLY A 60 -21.88 5.64 -42.68
C GLY A 60 -22.28 5.35 -41.22
N SER A 61 -22.77 4.13 -40.95
CA SER A 61 -23.07 3.63 -39.61
C SER A 61 -21.83 3.03 -38.93
N LEU A 62 -21.73 3.15 -37.61
CA LEU A 62 -20.61 2.61 -36.83
C LEU A 62 -21.11 1.57 -35.82
N THR A 63 -20.60 0.34 -35.93
CA THR A 63 -20.79 -0.72 -34.94
C THR A 63 -19.56 -0.79 -34.05
N LEU A 64 -19.71 -0.46 -32.76
CA LEU A 64 -18.59 -0.46 -31.81
C LEU A 64 -18.41 -1.81 -31.11
N VAL A 65 -19.52 -2.47 -30.81
CA VAL A 65 -19.60 -3.82 -30.27
C VAL A 65 -20.78 -4.53 -30.89
N GLU A 66 -20.81 -5.85 -30.84
CA GLU A 66 -21.91 -6.64 -31.38
C GLU A 66 -23.27 -6.13 -30.88
N GLY A 67 -24.21 -5.96 -31.80
CA GLY A 67 -25.53 -5.44 -31.49
C GLY A 67 -25.64 -3.94 -31.28
N PHE A 68 -24.56 -3.17 -31.03
CA PHE A 68 -24.63 -1.72 -30.86
C PHE A 68 -24.05 -0.97 -32.06
N THR A 69 -24.97 -0.45 -32.87
CA THR A 69 -24.68 0.38 -34.05
C THR A 69 -25.34 1.73 -33.90
N TYR A 70 -24.60 2.81 -34.18
CA TYR A 70 -25.16 4.15 -34.24
C TYR A 70 -24.76 4.88 -35.52
N TRP A 71 -25.52 5.93 -35.86
CA TRP A 71 -25.27 6.77 -37.02
C TRP A 71 -24.72 8.11 -36.54
N PRO A 72 -23.45 8.43 -36.86
CA PRO A 72 -22.87 9.71 -36.51
C PRO A 72 -23.69 10.86 -37.10
N TYR A 73 -23.89 11.92 -36.33
CA TYR A 73 -24.64 13.08 -36.80
C TYR A 73 -23.81 13.84 -37.85
N PRO A 74 -24.37 14.25 -39.01
CA PRO A 74 -23.63 15.00 -40.02
C PRO A 74 -23.35 16.43 -39.57
N GLY A 75 -22.23 17.02 -40.02
CA GLY A 75 -21.94 18.44 -39.78
C GLY A 75 -21.44 18.82 -38.38
N LEU A 76 -21.15 17.85 -37.49
CA LEU A 76 -20.57 18.13 -36.17
C LEU A 76 -19.18 18.78 -36.27
N THR A 77 -18.88 19.68 -35.34
CA THR A 77 -17.53 20.19 -35.10
C THR A 77 -16.57 19.08 -34.64
N ALA A 78 -15.26 19.34 -34.67
CA ALA A 78 -14.28 18.40 -34.13
C ALA A 78 -14.51 18.11 -32.63
N GLU A 79 -14.93 19.12 -31.87
CA GLU A 79 -15.19 19.00 -30.44
C GLU A 79 -16.47 18.19 -30.16
N GLU A 80 -17.56 18.49 -30.87
CA GLU A 80 -18.80 17.71 -30.81
C GLU A 80 -18.60 16.26 -31.26
N ARG A 81 -17.79 16.05 -32.31
CA ARG A 81 -17.44 14.70 -32.76
C ARG A 81 -16.67 13.93 -31.69
N ALA A 82 -15.81 14.59 -30.93
CA ALA A 82 -15.12 13.97 -29.80
C ALA A 82 -16.10 13.56 -28.68
N ILE A 83 -17.08 14.40 -28.35
CA ILE A 83 -18.14 14.08 -27.39
C ILE A 83 -19.02 12.92 -27.89
N GLU A 84 -19.42 12.93 -29.15
CA GLU A 84 -20.19 11.84 -29.77
C GLU A 84 -19.46 10.50 -29.64
N ARG A 85 -18.19 10.46 -30.05
CA ARG A 85 -17.35 9.24 -30.00
C ARG A 85 -17.10 8.77 -28.57
N LYS A 86 -16.85 9.71 -27.64
CA LYS A 86 -16.68 9.41 -26.21
C LYS A 86 -17.93 8.76 -25.65
N PHE A 87 -19.10 9.36 -25.88
CA PHE A 87 -20.35 8.84 -25.36
C PHE A 87 -20.72 7.47 -25.96
N ALA A 88 -20.48 7.27 -27.26
CA ALA A 88 -20.67 5.97 -27.89
C ALA A 88 -19.77 4.88 -27.27
N ALA A 89 -18.50 5.21 -26.99
CA ALA A 89 -17.57 4.30 -26.34
C ALA A 89 -17.96 3.99 -24.89
N GLU A 90 -18.47 4.97 -24.14
CA GLU A 90 -18.99 4.79 -22.78
C GLU A 90 -20.20 3.87 -22.73
N LEU A 91 -21.14 4.01 -23.67
CA LEU A 91 -22.28 3.11 -23.82
C LEU A 91 -21.82 1.69 -24.18
N ALA A 92 -20.95 1.57 -25.19
CA ALA A 92 -20.47 0.29 -25.70
C ALA A 92 -19.57 -0.48 -24.72
N ALA A 93 -18.90 0.21 -23.80
CA ALA A 93 -18.08 -0.43 -22.77
C ALA A 93 -18.90 -1.26 -21.78
N ASP A 94 -20.17 -0.89 -21.54
CA ASP A 94 -21.09 -1.55 -20.63
C ASP A 94 -22.57 -1.30 -21.00
N LEU A 95 -23.06 -1.93 -22.08
CA LEU A 95 -24.43 -1.73 -22.55
C LEU A 95 -25.47 -2.19 -21.51
N ASP A 96 -25.22 -3.31 -20.83
CA ASP A 96 -26.06 -3.88 -19.79
C ASP A 96 -26.18 -2.99 -18.56
N GLY A 97 -25.07 -2.46 -18.05
CA GLY A 97 -25.08 -1.55 -16.91
C GLY A 97 -25.76 -0.22 -17.26
N ASN A 98 -25.52 0.30 -18.46
CA ASN A 98 -26.21 1.49 -18.95
C ASN A 98 -27.73 1.24 -19.13
N ALA A 99 -28.14 0.04 -19.57
CA ALA A 99 -29.55 -0.36 -19.66
C ALA A 99 -30.24 -0.31 -18.31
N LYS A 100 -29.64 -0.94 -17.29
CA LYS A 100 -30.16 -0.94 -15.92
C LYS A 100 -30.26 0.48 -15.35
N ARG A 101 -29.27 1.34 -15.65
CA ARG A 101 -29.27 2.74 -15.21
C ARG A 101 -30.38 3.54 -15.89
N TYR A 102 -30.59 3.31 -17.20
CA TYR A 102 -31.67 3.92 -17.96
C TYR A 102 -33.05 3.51 -17.40
N GLU A 103 -33.27 2.20 -17.21
CA GLU A 103 -34.55 1.65 -16.73
C GLU A 103 -34.92 2.15 -15.33
N ARG A 104 -33.94 2.37 -14.43
CA ARG A 104 -34.20 2.96 -13.11
C ARG A 104 -34.78 4.37 -13.18
N SER A 105 -34.42 5.13 -14.21
CA SER A 105 -34.83 6.53 -14.36
C SER A 105 -36.06 6.69 -15.27
N PHE A 106 -36.23 5.81 -16.25
CA PHE A 106 -37.21 5.97 -17.34
C PHE A 106 -38.14 4.76 -17.53
N ALA A 107 -38.04 3.74 -16.66
CA ALA A 107 -38.87 2.54 -16.65
C ALA A 107 -38.99 1.87 -18.03
N ASN A 108 -40.21 1.76 -18.56
CA ASN A 108 -40.53 1.14 -19.84
C ASN A 108 -40.67 2.14 -20.99
N VAL A 109 -40.24 3.40 -20.81
CA VAL A 109 -40.25 4.42 -21.86
C VAL A 109 -38.88 4.49 -22.51
N LEU A 110 -38.82 4.14 -23.79
CA LEU A 110 -37.62 4.23 -24.61
C LEU A 110 -37.67 5.49 -25.47
N ASP A 111 -36.77 6.43 -25.17
CA ASP A 111 -36.66 7.67 -25.92
C ASP A 111 -35.20 8.14 -26.00
N ARG A 112 -34.86 8.70 -27.15
CA ARG A 112 -33.47 9.08 -27.43
C ARG A 112 -32.98 10.21 -26.53
N ASN A 113 -33.87 11.01 -25.95
CA ASN A 113 -33.50 12.23 -25.26
C ASN A 113 -33.11 11.90 -23.82
N SER A 114 -33.89 11.06 -23.16
CA SER A 114 -33.57 10.46 -21.87
C SER A 114 -32.28 9.64 -21.94
N ALA A 115 -32.02 8.97 -23.07
CA ALA A 115 -30.77 8.25 -23.26
C ALA A 115 -29.54 9.19 -23.32
N GLN A 116 -29.70 10.45 -23.73
CA GLN A 116 -28.61 11.44 -23.66
C GLN A 116 -28.18 11.74 -22.22
N GLU A 117 -29.08 11.61 -21.23
CA GLU A 117 -28.77 11.82 -19.81
C GLU A 117 -27.82 10.74 -19.24
N LEU A 118 -27.56 9.67 -19.99
CA LEU A 118 -26.49 8.71 -19.65
C LEU A 118 -25.10 9.27 -19.91
N SER A 119 -24.95 10.27 -20.78
CA SER A 119 -23.68 10.94 -21.04
C SER A 119 -23.34 11.89 -19.89
N PRO A 120 -22.21 11.68 -19.18
CA PRO A 120 -21.78 12.59 -18.12
C PRO A 120 -21.51 14.00 -18.66
N ASP A 121 -20.97 14.12 -19.88
CA ASP A 121 -20.72 15.42 -20.51
C ASP A 121 -22.04 16.16 -20.81
N TYR A 122 -23.05 15.47 -21.35
CA TYR A 122 -24.34 16.09 -21.63
C TYR A 122 -25.08 16.50 -20.34
N ALA A 123 -25.14 15.60 -19.35
CA ALA A 123 -25.93 15.80 -18.14
C ALA A 123 -25.31 16.77 -17.12
N ALA A 124 -24.05 17.18 -17.31
CA ALA A 124 -23.28 17.97 -16.34
C ALA A 124 -23.93 19.29 -15.93
N SER A 125 -24.53 20.02 -16.88
CA SER A 125 -25.19 21.30 -16.62
C SER A 125 -26.18 21.64 -17.73
N ARG A 126 -27.00 22.67 -17.51
CA ARG A 126 -27.92 23.20 -18.53
C ARG A 126 -27.19 23.66 -19.80
N GLU A 127 -26.12 24.42 -19.63
CA GLU A 127 -25.26 24.89 -20.73
C GLU A 127 -24.66 23.70 -21.49
N SER A 128 -24.25 22.64 -20.77
CA SER A 128 -23.75 21.41 -21.37
C SER A 128 -24.82 20.72 -22.22
N ARG A 129 -26.08 20.68 -21.75
CA ARG A 129 -27.21 20.16 -22.54
C ARG A 129 -27.46 20.98 -23.79
N GLN A 130 -27.35 22.31 -23.71
CA GLN A 130 -27.50 23.21 -24.87
C GLN A 130 -26.40 22.93 -25.90
N ARG A 131 -25.15 22.80 -25.44
CA ARG A 131 -23.96 22.62 -26.28
C ARG A 131 -23.88 21.22 -26.92
N TRP A 132 -24.16 20.16 -26.17
CA TRP A 132 -23.93 18.77 -26.61
C TRP A 132 -25.19 18.04 -27.07
N SER A 133 -26.34 18.73 -27.16
CA SER A 133 -27.62 18.16 -27.60
C SER A 133 -27.49 17.42 -28.92
N VAL A 134 -26.81 17.97 -29.91
CA VAL A 134 -26.70 17.34 -31.22
C VAL A 134 -25.70 16.19 -31.22
N ALA A 135 -24.54 16.39 -30.58
CA ALA A 135 -23.44 15.42 -30.51
C ALA A 135 -23.84 14.07 -29.89
N THR A 136 -24.74 14.08 -28.90
CA THR A 136 -25.09 12.85 -28.16
C THR A 136 -26.30 12.10 -28.75
N LEU A 137 -26.97 12.65 -29.77
CA LEU A 137 -28.19 12.06 -30.34
C LEU A 137 -27.96 10.80 -31.17
N GLY A 138 -26.84 10.72 -31.89
CA GLY A 138 -26.47 9.53 -32.65
C GLY A 138 -26.30 8.31 -31.72
N PRO A 139 -25.35 8.37 -30.76
CA PRO A 139 -25.11 7.30 -29.80
C PRO A 139 -26.35 6.92 -28.97
N ALA A 140 -27.08 7.91 -28.46
CA ALA A 140 -28.34 7.68 -27.75
C ALA A 140 -29.37 6.95 -28.62
N GLY A 141 -29.45 7.30 -29.91
CA GLY A 141 -30.33 6.64 -30.86
C GLY A 141 -29.99 5.17 -31.09
N GLY A 142 -28.70 4.86 -31.25
CA GLY A 142 -28.21 3.49 -31.37
C GLY A 142 -28.43 2.67 -30.10
N PHE A 143 -28.32 3.31 -28.93
CA PHE A 143 -28.54 2.67 -27.64
C PHE A 143 -30.01 2.28 -27.46
N ILE A 144 -30.93 3.18 -27.82
CA ILE A 144 -32.37 2.89 -27.82
C ILE A 144 -32.72 1.78 -28.83
N ASP A 145 -32.07 1.73 -30.00
CA ASP A 145 -32.29 0.64 -30.97
C ASP A 145 -31.79 -0.72 -30.48
N TRP A 146 -30.69 -0.73 -29.74
CA TRP A 146 -30.20 -1.93 -29.07
C TRP A 146 -31.14 -2.35 -27.92
N MET A 147 -31.54 -1.41 -27.05
CA MET A 147 -32.51 -1.65 -25.97
C MET A 147 -33.83 -2.19 -26.49
N TYR A 148 -34.35 -1.60 -27.57
CA TYR A 148 -35.62 -1.99 -28.16
C TYR A 148 -35.60 -3.45 -28.63
N ARG A 149 -34.57 -3.85 -29.40
CA ARG A 149 -34.42 -5.24 -29.85
C ARG A 149 -34.37 -6.22 -28.68
N ARG A 150 -33.59 -5.90 -27.65
CA ARG A 150 -33.50 -6.73 -26.44
C ARG A 150 -34.83 -6.82 -25.68
N LYS A 151 -35.60 -5.73 -25.63
CA LYS A 151 -36.94 -5.73 -25.01
C LYS A 151 -37.91 -6.62 -25.78
N LEU A 152 -37.90 -6.60 -27.11
CA LEU A 152 -38.73 -7.51 -27.91
C LEU A 152 -38.47 -8.99 -27.59
N GLU A 153 -37.20 -9.35 -27.31
CA GLU A 153 -36.84 -10.73 -26.96
C GLU A 153 -37.25 -11.13 -25.52
N THR A 154 -37.51 -10.15 -24.64
CA THR A 154 -37.69 -10.38 -23.19
C THR A 154 -39.08 -10.02 -22.68
N LEU A 155 -39.89 -9.31 -23.46
CA LEU A 155 -41.27 -9.00 -23.12
C LEU A 155 -42.14 -10.27 -23.13
N PRO A 156 -43.17 -10.35 -22.27
CA PRO A 156 -44.17 -11.39 -22.35
C PRO A 156 -44.80 -11.48 -23.75
N PRO A 157 -45.22 -12.68 -24.20
CA PRO A 157 -46.07 -12.82 -25.39
C PRO A 157 -47.29 -11.91 -25.28
N ASP A 158 -47.80 -11.43 -26.42
CA ASP A 158 -48.99 -10.57 -26.48
C ASP A 158 -48.86 -9.21 -25.75
N SER A 159 -47.64 -8.79 -25.40
CA SER A 159 -47.40 -7.46 -24.84
C SER A 159 -47.82 -6.31 -25.79
N LEU A 160 -48.28 -5.20 -25.22
CA LEU A 160 -48.64 -3.99 -25.96
C LEU A 160 -47.45 -3.04 -26.08
N ILE A 161 -47.02 -2.78 -27.31
CA ILE A 161 -45.97 -1.82 -27.65
C ILE A 161 -46.61 -0.56 -28.26
N ALA A 162 -46.50 0.55 -27.54
CA ALA A 162 -47.03 1.83 -28.00
C ALA A 162 -45.92 2.70 -28.63
N PHE A 163 -46.20 3.36 -29.74
CA PHE A 163 -45.35 4.36 -30.37
C PHE A 163 -45.99 5.73 -30.25
N ASN A 164 -45.42 6.60 -29.41
CA ASN A 164 -45.78 8.01 -29.40
C ASN A 164 -45.09 8.70 -30.58
N ALA A 165 -45.88 9.35 -31.42
CA ALA A 165 -45.48 10.02 -32.65
C ALA A 165 -45.95 11.48 -32.64
N GLY A 166 -45.26 12.32 -33.41
CA GLY A 166 -45.56 13.75 -33.47
C GLY A 166 -44.28 14.58 -33.56
N GLY A 167 -44.37 15.71 -34.25
CA GLY A 167 -43.24 16.61 -34.44
C GLY A 167 -42.63 17.12 -33.12
N GLN A 168 -41.42 17.67 -33.15
CA GLN A 168 -40.81 18.25 -31.96
C GLN A 168 -41.67 19.41 -31.43
N GLY A 169 -41.83 19.55 -30.11
CA GLY A 169 -42.70 20.59 -29.53
C GLY A 169 -44.21 20.31 -29.55
N SER A 170 -44.67 19.21 -30.16
CA SER A 170 -46.09 18.85 -30.24
C SER A 170 -46.77 18.52 -28.89
N GLY A 171 -45.97 18.36 -27.83
CA GLY A 171 -46.49 18.03 -26.52
C GLY A 171 -46.90 16.57 -26.36
N LYS A 172 -46.23 15.62 -27.04
CA LYS A 172 -46.47 14.16 -26.92
C LYS A 172 -46.70 13.69 -25.48
N THR A 173 -45.80 14.03 -24.57
CA THR A 173 -45.86 13.64 -23.16
C THR A 173 -47.01 14.35 -22.42
N THR A 174 -47.27 15.63 -22.71
CA THR A 174 -48.37 16.40 -22.08
C THR A 174 -49.73 15.90 -22.54
N ALA A 175 -49.87 15.63 -23.85
CA ALA A 175 -51.10 15.16 -24.47
C ALA A 175 -51.48 13.73 -24.04
N THR A 176 -50.52 12.98 -23.51
CA THR A 176 -50.71 11.59 -23.10
C THR A 176 -50.76 11.39 -21.58
N ARG A 177 -50.51 12.44 -20.77
CA ARG A 177 -50.71 12.44 -19.31
C ARG A 177 -52.18 12.51 -18.88
N THR A 178 -53.05 13.11 -19.68
CA THR A 178 -54.49 13.26 -19.41
C THR A 178 -55.37 12.19 -20.07
N ALA A 179 -54.80 11.36 -20.94
CA ALA A 179 -55.46 10.15 -21.45
C ALA A 179 -55.05 8.96 -20.57
N GLU A 180 -55.99 8.09 -20.20
CA GLU A 180 -55.90 6.96 -19.25
C GLU A 180 -54.83 5.87 -19.53
N VAL A 181 -53.75 6.15 -20.29
CA VAL A 181 -53.00 5.15 -21.03
C VAL A 181 -51.52 5.00 -20.62
N GLU A 182 -51.03 5.75 -19.63
CA GLU A 182 -49.70 5.48 -19.03
C GLU A 182 -49.69 4.16 -18.21
N ARG A 183 -50.83 3.48 -18.03
CA ARG A 183 -50.91 2.15 -17.40
C ARG A 183 -51.09 0.96 -18.35
N ALA A 184 -51.19 1.17 -19.67
CA ALA A 184 -51.64 0.10 -20.58
C ALA A 184 -50.56 -0.52 -21.49
N ALA A 185 -49.45 0.17 -21.77
CA ALA A 185 -48.41 -0.36 -22.66
C ALA A 185 -47.26 -0.97 -21.86
N ASP A 186 -46.84 -2.18 -22.23
CA ASP A 186 -45.70 -2.88 -21.64
C ASP A 186 -44.37 -2.22 -22.06
N LEU A 187 -44.34 -1.61 -23.26
CA LEU A 187 -43.22 -0.82 -23.75
C LEU A 187 -43.72 0.42 -24.51
N LEU A 188 -43.17 1.59 -24.20
CA LEU A 188 -43.50 2.84 -24.88
C LEU A 188 -42.28 3.39 -25.63
N MET A 189 -42.39 3.48 -26.96
CA MET A 189 -41.40 4.14 -27.82
C MET A 189 -41.81 5.61 -28.02
N ASP A 190 -41.11 6.55 -27.38
CA ASP A 190 -41.39 8.00 -27.55
C ASP A 190 -40.44 8.63 -28.57
N GLY A 191 -40.99 9.01 -29.73
CA GLY A 191 -40.22 9.52 -30.86
C GLY A 191 -41.02 10.45 -31.76
N THR A 192 -40.40 10.89 -32.86
CA THR A 192 -41.10 11.67 -33.89
C THR A 192 -41.68 10.80 -34.99
N LEU A 193 -41.23 9.55 -35.14
CA LEU A 193 -41.51 8.68 -36.30
C LEU A 193 -41.17 9.36 -37.65
N GLN A 194 -40.23 10.30 -37.67
CA GLN A 194 -39.87 11.03 -38.90
C GLN A 194 -39.09 10.22 -39.94
N ASN A 195 -38.65 9.00 -39.61
CA ASN A 195 -37.95 8.10 -40.53
C ASN A 195 -38.85 6.90 -40.80
N ALA A 196 -39.51 6.89 -41.96
CA ALA A 196 -40.49 5.88 -42.33
C ALA A 196 -39.89 4.46 -42.36
N SER A 197 -38.71 4.28 -42.99
CA SER A 197 -38.07 2.97 -43.09
C SER A 197 -37.72 2.38 -41.72
N ARG A 198 -37.11 3.18 -40.83
CA ARG A 198 -36.79 2.74 -39.47
C ARG A 198 -38.05 2.42 -38.65
N SER A 199 -39.04 3.31 -38.69
CA SER A 199 -40.28 3.14 -37.91
C SER A 199 -41.04 1.90 -38.37
N ARG A 200 -41.10 1.68 -39.69
CA ARG A 200 -41.64 0.48 -40.32
C ARG A 200 -40.94 -0.79 -39.82
N GLY A 201 -39.61 -0.81 -39.85
CA GLY A 201 -38.82 -1.97 -39.40
C GLY A 201 -39.03 -2.29 -37.91
N GLN A 202 -39.13 -1.27 -37.06
CA GLN A 202 -39.41 -1.47 -35.62
C GLN A 202 -40.81 -2.07 -35.41
N ILE A 203 -41.83 -1.52 -36.07
CA ILE A 203 -43.21 -2.01 -35.96
C ILE A 203 -43.33 -3.45 -36.49
N GLN A 204 -42.73 -3.74 -37.65
CA GLN A 204 -42.70 -5.10 -38.20
C GLN A 204 -42.00 -6.08 -37.27
N ALA A 205 -40.90 -5.66 -36.63
CA ALA A 205 -40.20 -6.50 -35.66
C ALA A 205 -41.09 -6.82 -34.45
N ALA A 206 -41.81 -5.84 -33.89
CA ALA A 206 -42.77 -6.07 -32.80
C ALA A 206 -43.87 -7.07 -33.20
N LEU A 207 -44.49 -6.87 -34.36
CA LEU A 207 -45.54 -7.75 -34.87
C LEU A 207 -45.00 -9.18 -35.12
N ALA A 208 -43.78 -9.30 -35.66
CA ALA A 208 -43.14 -10.60 -35.89
C ALA A 208 -42.82 -11.37 -34.60
N HIS A 209 -42.66 -10.66 -33.47
CA HIS A 209 -42.51 -11.26 -32.13
C HIS A 209 -43.86 -11.57 -31.45
N GLY A 210 -44.99 -11.35 -32.13
CA GLY A 210 -46.32 -11.62 -31.60
C GLY A 210 -46.83 -10.57 -30.61
N HIS A 211 -46.32 -9.34 -30.68
CA HIS A 211 -46.78 -8.23 -29.83
C HIS A 211 -47.82 -7.37 -30.54
N PHE A 212 -48.72 -6.75 -29.77
CA PHE A 212 -49.65 -5.76 -30.29
C PHE A 212 -48.96 -4.40 -30.44
N VAL A 213 -49.24 -3.68 -31.52
CA VAL A 213 -48.68 -2.35 -31.77
C VAL A 213 -49.77 -1.29 -31.79
N ARG A 214 -49.59 -0.20 -31.04
CA ARG A 214 -50.43 0.99 -31.18
C ARG A 214 -49.61 2.23 -31.47
N VAL A 215 -50.01 3.02 -32.46
CA VAL A 215 -49.38 4.32 -32.75
C VAL A 215 -50.26 5.45 -32.22
N ARG A 216 -49.65 6.42 -31.54
CA ARG A 216 -50.35 7.60 -31.02
C ARG A 216 -49.73 8.83 -31.63
N PHE A 217 -50.40 9.44 -32.59
CA PHE A 217 -49.92 10.66 -33.22
C PHE A 217 -50.48 11.90 -32.53
N VAL A 218 -49.60 12.76 -32.04
CA VAL A 218 -49.96 14.04 -31.42
C VAL A 218 -49.72 15.17 -32.41
N PHE A 219 -50.80 15.79 -32.85
CA PHE A 219 -50.81 16.97 -33.70
C PHE A 219 -50.69 18.24 -32.86
N CYS A 220 -49.93 19.20 -33.35
CA CYS A 220 -49.83 20.55 -32.79
C CYS A 220 -49.54 21.51 -33.95
N PRO A 221 -50.21 22.67 -34.03
CA PRO A 221 -49.88 23.70 -35.02
C PRO A 221 -48.40 24.08 -34.93
N TRP A 222 -47.81 24.35 -36.09
CA TRP A 222 -46.36 24.47 -36.20
C TRP A 222 -45.80 25.64 -35.39
N GLU A 223 -46.45 26.80 -35.42
CA GLU A 223 -46.07 28.00 -34.69
C GLU A 223 -46.10 27.76 -33.17
N ASN A 224 -47.11 27.04 -32.69
CA ASN A 224 -47.24 26.61 -31.30
C ASN A 224 -46.11 25.64 -30.92
N ALA A 225 -45.79 24.69 -31.80
CA ALA A 225 -44.71 23.75 -31.60
C ALA A 225 -43.33 24.45 -31.53
N VAL A 226 -43.07 25.45 -32.38
CA VAL A 226 -41.84 26.27 -32.35
C VAL A 226 -41.71 27.01 -31.02
N ARG A 227 -42.77 27.71 -30.59
CA ARG A 227 -42.79 28.39 -29.28
C ARG A 227 -42.51 27.44 -28.14
N ASN A 228 -43.10 26.24 -28.17
CA ASN A 228 -42.87 25.24 -27.13
C ASN A 228 -41.44 24.68 -27.16
N ILE A 229 -40.84 24.47 -28.34
CA ILE A 229 -39.42 24.06 -28.45
C ILE A 229 -38.52 25.11 -27.81
N LEU A 230 -38.72 26.39 -28.16
CA LEU A 230 -37.90 27.49 -27.65
C LEU A 230 -38.06 27.63 -26.14
N ARG A 231 -39.28 27.65 -25.62
CA ARG A 231 -39.57 27.66 -24.17
C ARG A 231 -38.87 26.52 -23.43
N ARG A 232 -38.89 25.30 -23.98
CA ARG A 232 -38.21 24.15 -23.34
C ARG A 232 -36.68 24.28 -23.35
N ALA A 233 -36.12 24.95 -24.35
CA ALA A 233 -34.69 25.21 -24.46
C ALA A 233 -34.24 26.35 -23.53
N THR A 234 -35.06 27.38 -23.35
CA THR A 234 -34.74 28.60 -22.57
C THR A 234 -35.16 28.53 -21.11
N GLU A 235 -36.24 27.82 -20.76
CA GLU A 235 -36.85 27.85 -19.41
C GLU A 235 -36.84 26.48 -18.71
N GLU A 236 -36.84 25.37 -19.47
CA GLU A 236 -36.87 24.01 -18.90
C GLU A 236 -35.53 23.28 -19.13
N THR A 237 -35.59 22.18 -19.89
CA THR A 237 -34.55 21.17 -20.11
C THR A 237 -33.19 21.68 -20.60
N GLY A 238 -33.13 22.89 -21.18
CA GLY A 238 -31.90 23.38 -21.82
C GLY A 238 -31.61 22.70 -23.16
N ARG A 239 -32.55 21.93 -23.72
CA ARG A 239 -32.28 21.19 -24.96
C ARG A 239 -32.59 22.03 -26.19
N ILE A 240 -31.59 22.20 -27.05
CA ILE A 240 -31.75 22.87 -28.34
C ILE A 240 -32.04 21.84 -29.45
N VAL A 241 -33.00 22.17 -30.31
CA VAL A 241 -33.37 21.39 -31.50
C VAL A 241 -33.26 22.32 -32.72
N PRO A 242 -32.40 22.02 -33.71
CA PRO A 242 -32.28 22.85 -34.91
C PRO A 242 -33.61 22.97 -35.68
N LEU A 243 -33.92 24.15 -36.21
CA LEU A 243 -35.20 24.42 -36.88
C LEU A 243 -35.46 23.49 -38.06
N MET A 244 -34.47 23.26 -38.94
CA MET A 244 -34.61 22.31 -40.06
C MET A 244 -35.01 20.91 -39.60
N ARG A 245 -34.46 20.45 -38.46
CA ARG A 245 -34.78 19.14 -37.90
C ARG A 245 -36.19 19.12 -37.33
N ALA A 246 -36.59 20.17 -36.63
CA ALA A 246 -37.94 20.28 -36.09
C ALA A 246 -38.98 20.30 -37.22
N ALA A 247 -38.74 21.11 -38.26
CA ALA A 247 -39.58 21.21 -39.46
C ALA A 247 -39.66 19.88 -40.22
N GLY A 248 -38.52 19.23 -40.46
CA GLY A 248 -38.47 17.90 -41.09
C GLY A 248 -39.25 16.85 -40.29
N GLY A 249 -39.19 16.92 -38.95
CA GLY A 249 -39.99 16.07 -38.06
C GLY A 249 -41.49 16.31 -38.23
N HIS A 250 -41.94 17.56 -38.23
CA HIS A 250 -43.36 17.91 -38.46
C HIS A 250 -43.86 17.58 -39.87
N PHE A 251 -42.98 17.66 -40.87
CA PHE A 251 -43.31 17.30 -42.24
C PHE A 251 -43.45 15.77 -42.41
N GLN A 252 -42.50 15.00 -41.89
CA GLN A 252 -42.42 13.55 -42.14
C GLN A 252 -43.22 12.69 -41.18
N ALA A 253 -43.40 13.11 -39.92
CA ALA A 253 -44.11 12.33 -38.92
C ALA A 253 -45.55 11.96 -39.32
N PRO A 254 -46.43 12.91 -39.69
CA PRO A 254 -47.80 12.57 -40.06
C PRO A 254 -47.88 11.72 -41.33
N ARG A 255 -46.98 11.95 -42.30
CA ARG A 255 -46.87 11.12 -43.52
C ARG A 255 -46.47 9.69 -43.21
N THR A 256 -45.53 9.52 -42.28
CA THR A 256 -45.11 8.18 -41.83
C THR A 256 -46.25 7.45 -41.14
N VAL A 257 -47.02 8.13 -40.28
CA VAL A 257 -48.19 7.53 -39.62
C VAL A 257 -49.25 7.12 -40.63
N LEU A 258 -49.57 7.97 -41.60
CA LEU A 258 -50.53 7.64 -42.65
C LEU A 258 -50.07 6.46 -43.51
N ALA A 259 -48.78 6.40 -43.87
CA ALA A 259 -48.23 5.26 -44.60
C ALA A 259 -48.28 3.96 -43.78
N LEU A 260 -48.04 4.01 -42.46
CA LEU A 260 -48.16 2.84 -41.59
C LEU A 260 -49.60 2.33 -41.50
N ALA A 261 -50.58 3.24 -41.51
CA ALA A 261 -52.01 2.92 -41.52
C ALA A 261 -52.47 2.22 -42.82
N GLU A 262 -51.79 2.50 -43.93
CA GLU A 262 -52.12 1.92 -45.24
C GLU A 262 -51.37 0.60 -45.47
N ASP A 263 -50.17 0.46 -44.90
CA ASP A 263 -49.29 -0.67 -45.21
C ASP A 263 -49.35 -1.83 -44.19
N ILE A 264 -49.45 -1.54 -42.89
CA ILE A 264 -49.09 -2.52 -41.83
C ILE A 264 -50.07 -2.56 -40.66
N LEU A 265 -50.69 -1.44 -40.31
CA LEU A 265 -51.58 -1.31 -39.15
C LEU A 265 -53.03 -1.14 -39.60
N ASP A 266 -54.00 -1.57 -38.79
CA ASP A 266 -55.43 -1.52 -39.15
C ASP A 266 -56.04 -0.14 -38.90
N GLY A 267 -55.57 0.87 -39.65
CA GLY A 267 -56.17 2.21 -39.68
C GLY A 267 -56.38 2.85 -38.30
N ASP A 268 -57.62 3.27 -38.00
CA ASP A 268 -58.00 3.98 -36.77
C ASP A 268 -58.08 3.06 -35.52
N ASP A 269 -58.02 1.73 -35.69
CA ASP A 269 -58.05 0.77 -34.55
C ASP A 269 -56.68 0.67 -33.87
N ASP A 270 -55.60 0.69 -34.66
CA ASP A 270 -54.22 0.66 -34.17
C ASP A 270 -53.62 2.07 -34.00
N ILE A 271 -54.22 3.09 -34.62
CA ILE A 271 -53.69 4.46 -34.64
C ILE A 271 -54.66 5.46 -34.01
N GLY A 272 -54.21 6.12 -32.94
CA GLY A 272 -54.92 7.24 -32.32
C GLY A 272 -54.32 8.59 -32.71
N VAL A 273 -55.09 9.47 -33.32
CA VAL A 273 -54.72 10.87 -33.57
C VAL A 273 -55.26 11.77 -32.46
N TRP A 274 -54.39 12.60 -31.88
CA TRP A 274 -54.72 13.54 -30.81
C TRP A 274 -54.35 14.96 -31.22
N ASP A 275 -55.35 15.83 -31.33
CA ASP A 275 -55.19 17.26 -31.54
C ASP A 275 -54.83 17.94 -30.22
N ASN A 276 -53.58 18.39 -30.11
CA ASN A 276 -53.02 19.05 -28.93
C ASN A 276 -52.78 20.54 -29.16
N THR A 277 -53.63 21.19 -29.96
CA THR A 277 -53.52 22.62 -30.25
C THR A 277 -53.53 23.49 -28.99
N ASN A 278 -54.34 23.14 -27.99
CA ASN A 278 -54.54 23.94 -26.77
C ASN A 278 -53.66 23.50 -25.58
N PHE A 279 -52.85 22.44 -25.71
CA PHE A 279 -51.99 21.83 -24.66
C PHE A 279 -52.65 21.37 -23.35
N GLU A 280 -53.84 21.86 -23.00
CA GLU A 280 -54.58 21.51 -21.77
C GLU A 280 -55.58 20.37 -22.01
N PHE A 281 -56.28 20.39 -23.15
CA PHE A 281 -57.36 19.43 -23.46
C PHE A 281 -57.15 18.80 -24.85
N PRO A 282 -56.36 17.72 -24.94
CA PRO A 282 -56.17 16.99 -26.19
C PRO A 282 -57.48 16.38 -26.67
N VAL A 283 -57.78 16.49 -27.98
CA VAL A 283 -59.01 15.95 -28.55
C VAL A 283 -58.70 14.83 -29.55
N LYS A 284 -59.35 13.67 -29.39
CA LYS A 284 -59.20 12.55 -30.33
C LYS A 284 -59.78 12.91 -31.71
N ARG A 285 -59.08 12.52 -32.77
CA ARG A 285 -59.42 12.71 -34.19
C ARG A 285 -59.19 11.41 -34.96
N ASP A 286 -59.71 11.35 -36.18
CA ASP A 286 -59.46 10.27 -37.14
C ASP A 286 -58.28 10.59 -38.08
N LEU A 287 -57.84 9.59 -38.85
CA LEU A 287 -56.78 9.75 -39.85
C LEU A 287 -57.17 10.68 -41.02
N GLY A 288 -58.47 10.82 -41.34
CA GLY A 288 -58.96 11.75 -42.36
C GLY A 288 -58.68 13.20 -42.00
N TRP A 289 -58.96 13.58 -40.75
CA TRP A 289 -58.68 14.88 -40.18
C TRP A 289 -57.19 15.24 -40.24
N LEU A 290 -56.32 14.24 -40.08
CA LEU A 290 -54.88 14.41 -40.19
C LEU A 290 -54.43 14.63 -41.65
N ARG A 291 -55.01 13.91 -42.62
CA ARG A 291 -54.69 14.06 -44.06
C ARG A 291 -54.93 15.49 -44.55
N GLU A 292 -56.01 16.13 -44.09
CA GLU A 292 -56.34 17.52 -44.44
C GLU A 292 -55.36 18.55 -43.89
N ARG A 293 -54.53 18.17 -42.91
CA ARG A 293 -53.63 19.08 -42.16
C ARG A 293 -52.15 18.79 -42.41
N LEU A 294 -51.84 18.04 -43.47
CA LEU A 294 -50.47 17.79 -43.85
C LEU A 294 -49.77 19.09 -44.26
N PRO A 295 -48.58 19.38 -43.72
CA PRO A 295 -47.79 20.53 -44.16
C PRO A 295 -47.39 20.38 -45.63
N GLU A 296 -47.43 21.48 -46.39
CA GLU A 296 -47.13 21.47 -47.83
C GLU A 296 -45.69 21.05 -48.15
N SER A 297 -44.70 21.59 -47.41
CA SER A 297 -43.28 21.27 -47.56
C SER A 297 -42.51 21.54 -46.25
N ALA A 298 -41.34 20.93 -46.10
CA ALA A 298 -40.46 21.19 -44.95
C ALA A 298 -39.87 22.61 -45.02
N GLU A 299 -39.60 23.10 -46.23
CA GLU A 299 -39.04 24.43 -46.50
C GLU A 299 -40.00 25.53 -46.04
N LYS A 300 -41.31 25.40 -46.34
CA LYS A 300 -42.32 26.35 -45.84
C LYS A 300 -42.48 26.32 -44.33
N LEU A 301 -42.31 25.16 -43.70
CA LEU A 301 -42.27 25.09 -42.23
C LEU A 301 -41.05 25.81 -41.68
N VAL A 302 -39.89 25.71 -42.32
CA VAL A 302 -38.69 26.45 -41.89
C VAL A 302 -38.94 27.95 -41.94
N GLU A 303 -39.45 28.46 -43.06
CA GLU A 303 -39.79 29.89 -43.23
C GLU A 303 -40.74 30.37 -42.11
N LYS A 304 -41.91 29.73 -41.97
CA LYS A 304 -42.88 30.09 -40.90
C LYS A 304 -42.31 29.91 -39.49
N GLY A 305 -41.42 28.96 -39.31
CA GLY A 305 -40.79 28.69 -38.03
C GLY A 305 -39.74 29.74 -37.66
N GLN A 306 -39.07 30.36 -38.64
CA GLN A 306 -38.20 31.51 -38.41
C GLN A 306 -39.02 32.69 -37.90
N ASP A 307 -40.16 32.98 -38.54
CA ASP A 307 -41.05 34.07 -38.11
C ASP A 307 -41.55 33.86 -36.68
N ALA A 308 -42.02 32.64 -36.36
CA ALA A 308 -42.47 32.29 -35.02
C ALA A 308 -41.34 32.37 -33.98
N ALA A 309 -40.10 32.01 -34.36
CA ALA A 309 -38.94 32.10 -33.48
C ALA A 309 -38.51 33.54 -33.22
N GLU A 310 -38.48 34.39 -34.26
CA GLU A 310 -38.17 35.82 -34.10
C GLU A 310 -39.22 36.51 -33.24
N ALA A 311 -40.52 36.17 -33.39
CA ALA A 311 -41.56 36.65 -32.49
C ALA A 311 -41.28 36.26 -31.03
N TYR A 312 -40.93 34.99 -30.77
CA TYR A 312 -40.58 34.52 -29.43
C TYR A 312 -39.36 35.26 -28.84
N PHE A 313 -38.28 35.42 -29.62
CA PHE A 313 -37.08 36.12 -29.16
C PHE A 313 -37.35 37.61 -28.93
N HIS A 314 -38.17 38.24 -29.76
CA HIS A 314 -38.57 39.63 -29.58
C HIS A 314 -39.40 39.81 -28.30
N GLU A 315 -40.39 38.93 -28.05
CA GLU A 315 -41.22 38.93 -26.84
C GLU A 315 -40.40 38.75 -25.55
N ASN A 316 -39.28 38.01 -25.62
CA ASN A 316 -38.46 37.68 -24.45
C ASN A 316 -37.16 38.47 -24.36
N ARG A 317 -36.89 39.44 -25.25
CA ARG A 317 -35.58 40.11 -25.37
C ARG A 317 -35.05 40.76 -24.08
N ASP A 318 -35.95 41.15 -23.18
CA ASP A 318 -35.62 41.85 -21.93
C ASP A 318 -35.39 40.88 -20.74
N ARG A 319 -35.56 39.56 -20.96
CA ARG A 319 -35.35 38.51 -19.96
C ARG A 319 -33.87 38.12 -19.87
N THR A 320 -33.17 38.69 -18.88
CA THR A 320 -31.74 38.43 -18.64
C THR A 320 -31.44 37.11 -17.92
N ASP A 321 -32.47 36.44 -17.40
CA ASP A 321 -32.38 35.12 -16.76
C ASP A 321 -32.34 33.95 -17.77
N LEU A 322 -32.57 34.23 -19.05
CA LEU A 322 -32.62 33.24 -20.13
C LEU A 322 -31.40 33.39 -21.06
N ASP A 323 -30.77 32.28 -21.42
CA ASP A 323 -29.71 32.27 -22.45
C ASP A 323 -30.33 32.28 -23.86
N LEU A 324 -30.91 33.41 -24.23
CA LEU A 324 -31.57 33.60 -25.52
C LEU A 324 -30.58 33.52 -26.68
N LYS A 325 -29.31 33.89 -26.45
CA LYS A 325 -28.29 33.91 -27.50
C LYS A 325 -27.92 32.49 -27.93
N ALA A 326 -27.56 31.61 -27.00
CA ALA A 326 -27.20 30.24 -27.32
C ALA A 326 -28.37 29.48 -27.98
N VAL A 327 -29.60 29.69 -27.49
CA VAL A 327 -30.80 29.08 -28.06
C VAL A 327 -31.09 29.62 -29.47
N ARG A 328 -30.93 30.93 -29.70
CA ARG A 328 -31.13 31.54 -31.03
C ARG A 328 -30.13 31.00 -32.06
N ASP A 329 -28.85 30.92 -31.69
CA ASP A 329 -27.81 30.41 -32.58
C ASP A 329 -28.06 28.95 -32.96
N GLY A 330 -28.39 28.10 -31.96
CA GLY A 330 -28.61 26.67 -32.16
C GLY A 330 -29.98 26.30 -32.75
N PHE A 331 -30.97 27.21 -32.73
CA PHE A 331 -32.27 27.03 -33.40
C PHE A 331 -32.26 27.49 -34.87
N SER A 332 -31.17 28.03 -35.41
CA SER A 332 -31.14 28.54 -36.79
C SER A 332 -31.39 27.47 -37.88
N PRO A 333 -31.88 27.83 -39.09
CA PRO A 333 -32.12 26.89 -40.20
C PRO A 333 -30.87 26.10 -40.59
N THR A 334 -29.74 26.78 -40.72
CA THR A 334 -28.46 26.15 -41.06
C THR A 334 -27.67 25.69 -39.83
N GLY A 335 -28.24 25.81 -38.62
CA GLY A 335 -27.58 25.48 -37.35
C GLY A 335 -26.15 26.01 -37.32
N ALA A 336 -25.91 27.26 -37.73
CA ALA A 336 -24.57 27.84 -37.92
C ALA A 336 -23.49 26.83 -38.39
N ARG A 337 -23.62 26.21 -39.58
CA ARG A 337 -22.47 25.71 -40.38
C ARG A 337 -22.84 25.34 -41.83
N VAL A 338 -22.13 25.97 -42.76
CA VAL A 338 -22.18 25.78 -44.21
C VAL A 338 -21.49 24.48 -44.62
N GLY A 339 -22.14 23.72 -45.49
CA GLY A 339 -21.58 22.55 -46.19
C GLY A 339 -22.66 21.90 -47.07
N ALA A 340 -22.87 22.49 -48.26
CA ALA A 340 -23.82 22.12 -49.32
C ALA A 340 -24.46 20.72 -49.26
N LEU A 341 -25.77 20.67 -49.04
CA LEU A 341 -26.62 19.54 -49.41
C LEU A 341 -27.25 19.85 -50.78
N SER A 342 -26.84 19.13 -51.81
CA SER A 342 -27.54 19.10 -53.10
C SER A 342 -28.82 18.26 -53.02
N PRO A 343 -29.86 18.57 -53.82
CA PRO A 343 -31.17 17.94 -53.70
C PRO A 343 -31.20 16.55 -54.35
N LEU A 344 -31.84 15.61 -53.63
CA LEU A 344 -32.57 14.44 -54.14
C LEU A 344 -32.06 13.82 -55.46
N GLY A 345 -31.07 12.92 -55.35
CA GLY A 345 -30.67 12.03 -56.45
C GLY A 345 -31.60 10.81 -56.55
N ARG A 346 -32.34 10.73 -57.66
CA ARG A 346 -33.08 9.54 -58.13
C ARG A 346 -32.17 8.31 -58.12
N SER A 347 -32.64 7.19 -57.54
CA SER A 347 -32.04 5.88 -57.78
C SER A 347 -32.96 5.05 -58.66
N ASN A 348 -32.44 4.66 -59.82
CA ASN A 348 -32.92 3.51 -60.59
C ASN A 348 -31.89 2.38 -60.35
N PRO A 349 -32.29 1.11 -60.22
CA PRO A 349 -31.38 0.05 -59.80
C PRO A 349 -30.77 -0.66 -61.02
N GLU A 350 -29.45 -0.62 -61.18
CA GLU A 350 -28.74 -1.58 -62.02
C GLU A 350 -27.53 -2.17 -61.27
N ARG A 351 -27.40 -3.50 -61.44
CA ARG A 351 -26.48 -4.43 -60.76
C ARG A 351 -25.01 -4.14 -61.10
N PRO A 352 -24.06 -4.46 -60.21
CA PRO A 352 -22.68 -4.71 -60.61
C PRO A 352 -22.45 -6.21 -60.89
N GLN A 353 -21.90 -6.49 -62.07
CA GLN A 353 -21.32 -7.77 -62.46
C GLN A 353 -19.98 -8.03 -61.75
N GLU A 354 -19.72 -9.31 -61.52
CA GLU A 354 -18.48 -9.90 -61.03
C GLU A 354 -17.28 -9.62 -61.95
N SER A 355 -16.08 -9.52 -61.36
CA SER A 355 -14.90 -10.17 -61.93
C SER A 355 -13.83 -10.40 -60.84
N ARG A 356 -13.47 -11.67 -60.67
CA ARG A 356 -12.22 -12.11 -60.02
C ARG A 356 -11.02 -11.75 -60.91
N PRO A 357 -9.80 -11.81 -60.36
CA PRO A 357 -8.98 -12.95 -60.75
C PRO A 357 -8.27 -13.65 -59.58
N ASP A 358 -8.04 -14.94 -59.82
CA ASP A 358 -7.30 -15.94 -59.05
C ASP A 358 -5.84 -16.01 -59.59
N PRO A 359 -4.97 -16.97 -59.20
CA PRO A 359 -3.69 -16.69 -58.54
C PRO A 359 -2.47 -17.25 -59.32
N GLN A 360 -1.26 -17.03 -58.80
CA GLN A 360 0.00 -17.83 -58.94
C GLN A 360 1.18 -16.92 -58.53
N ALA A 361 2.28 -17.34 -57.88
CA ALA A 361 2.93 -18.64 -57.84
C ALA A 361 3.76 -18.85 -56.54
N GLU A 362 4.04 -20.14 -56.31
CA GLU A 362 5.04 -20.82 -55.47
C GLU A 362 6.40 -20.09 -55.36
N GLY A 363 7.26 -20.24 -54.36
CA GLY A 363 7.46 -21.19 -53.27
C GLY A 363 8.97 -21.19 -52.93
N THR A 364 9.35 -21.44 -51.68
CA THR A 364 10.53 -22.24 -51.25
C THR A 364 10.88 -21.99 -49.78
N ALA A 365 11.18 -23.09 -49.09
CA ALA A 365 11.50 -23.17 -47.67
C ALA A 365 12.98 -22.90 -47.39
N GLY A 366 13.26 -22.26 -46.24
CA GLY A 366 14.59 -22.17 -45.64
C GLY A 366 14.48 -22.01 -44.13
N LYS A 367 14.87 -23.06 -43.39
CA LYS A 367 14.99 -23.08 -41.93
C LYS A 367 16.13 -22.16 -41.48
N ALA A 368 15.88 -21.28 -40.51
CA ALA A 368 16.89 -20.80 -39.58
C ALA A 368 16.21 -20.43 -38.26
N GLY A 369 16.64 -21.05 -37.17
CA GLY A 369 16.19 -20.73 -35.83
C GLY A 369 16.78 -19.40 -35.35
N ALA A 370 15.95 -18.60 -34.70
CA ALA A 370 16.39 -17.53 -33.81
C ALA A 370 15.38 -17.42 -32.68
N SER A 371 15.89 -17.60 -31.46
CA SER A 371 15.20 -17.36 -30.20
C SER A 371 14.86 -15.87 -30.07
N GLU A 372 13.58 -15.51 -30.08
CA GLU A 372 13.14 -14.20 -29.62
C GLU A 372 12.84 -14.27 -28.12
N GLY A 373 13.79 -13.76 -27.34
CA GLY A 373 13.55 -13.37 -25.96
C GLY A 373 12.57 -12.20 -25.92
N ALA A 374 11.32 -12.49 -25.62
CA ALA A 374 10.35 -11.48 -25.19
C ALA A 374 10.83 -10.90 -23.86
N ARG A 375 11.56 -9.77 -23.92
CA ARG A 375 11.73 -8.89 -22.76
C ARG A 375 10.35 -8.33 -22.42
N SER A 376 9.69 -8.94 -21.44
CA SER A 376 8.58 -8.31 -20.75
C SER A 376 9.12 -7.06 -20.06
N VAL A 377 8.89 -5.89 -20.67
CA VAL A 377 9.05 -4.61 -19.97
C VAL A 377 7.98 -4.57 -18.90
N ALA A 378 8.37 -4.83 -17.66
CA ALA A 378 7.50 -4.65 -16.51
C ALA A 378 7.01 -3.20 -16.51
N VAL A 379 5.71 -3.03 -16.70
CA VAL A 379 5.04 -1.73 -16.65
C VAL A 379 5.26 -1.17 -15.24
N ARG A 380 5.87 0.01 -15.13
CA ARG A 380 5.98 0.75 -13.87
C ARG A 380 4.57 1.05 -13.36
N ASP A 381 4.24 0.58 -12.15
CA ASP A 381 3.04 1.05 -11.45
C ASP A 381 3.23 2.55 -11.16
N ALA A 382 2.46 3.39 -11.84
CA ALA A 382 2.67 4.84 -11.87
C ALA A 382 2.29 5.57 -10.55
N ASP A 383 1.90 4.84 -9.50
CA ASP A 383 1.29 5.40 -8.29
C ASP A 383 2.19 5.37 -7.02
N ALA A 384 3.34 4.68 -7.02
CA ALA A 384 4.21 4.57 -5.82
C ALA A 384 5.24 5.70 -5.74
N ALA A 385 5.51 6.22 -4.52
CA ALA A 385 6.47 7.30 -4.29
C ALA A 385 7.95 6.86 -4.38
N GLY A 386 8.21 5.54 -4.34
CA GLY A 386 9.52 4.92 -4.46
C GLY A 386 9.51 3.49 -3.90
N ARG A 387 10.47 2.67 -4.34
CA ARG A 387 10.66 1.26 -3.94
C ARG A 387 11.81 1.13 -2.96
N ILE A 388 11.57 0.48 -1.83
CA ILE A 388 12.55 0.35 -0.74
C ILE A 388 12.74 -1.12 -0.41
N LEU A 389 14.00 -1.56 -0.36
CA LEU A 389 14.37 -2.88 0.13
C LEU A 389 14.87 -2.78 1.57
N LEU A 390 14.32 -3.55 2.49
CA LEU A 390 14.79 -3.66 3.87
C LEU A 390 15.28 -5.08 4.16
N ALA A 391 16.39 -5.20 4.90
CA ALA A 391 16.90 -6.49 5.35
C ALA A 391 17.63 -6.36 6.70
N THR A 392 17.42 -7.33 7.59
CA THR A 392 18.36 -7.54 8.70
C THR A 392 19.54 -8.36 8.16
N VAL A 393 20.75 -7.85 8.39
CA VAL A 393 21.97 -8.39 7.76
C VAL A 393 22.27 -9.82 8.17
N LYS A 394 23.16 -10.47 7.42
CA LYS A 394 23.57 -11.86 7.63
C LYS A 394 23.99 -12.13 9.08
N GLY A 395 23.56 -13.27 9.61
CA GLY A 395 23.88 -13.73 10.96
C GLY A 395 23.14 -13.00 12.09
N ASP A 396 22.34 -11.97 11.80
CA ASP A 396 21.51 -11.26 12.77
C ASP A 396 20.02 -11.63 12.61
N VAL A 397 19.30 -11.70 13.72
CA VAL A 397 17.96 -12.31 13.82
C VAL A 397 16.87 -11.37 14.30
N HIS A 398 17.23 -10.18 14.80
CA HIS A 398 16.25 -9.25 15.35
C HIS A 398 15.72 -8.28 14.30
N ASP A 399 14.39 -8.04 14.30
CA ASP A 399 13.74 -7.26 13.26
C ASP A 399 12.63 -6.30 13.72
N ILE A 400 12.33 -6.18 15.02
CA ILE A 400 11.26 -5.30 15.52
C ILE A 400 11.39 -3.87 14.97
N GLY A 401 12.59 -3.27 15.09
CA GLY A 401 12.85 -1.92 14.57
C GLY A 401 12.74 -1.82 13.04
N LYS A 402 13.18 -2.86 12.30
CA LYS A 402 13.04 -2.93 10.84
C LYS A 402 11.56 -2.98 10.44
N ASN A 403 10.77 -3.80 11.14
CA ASN A 403 9.34 -3.98 10.87
C ASN A 403 8.58 -2.67 11.09
N ILE A 404 8.92 -1.93 12.15
CA ILE A 404 8.42 -0.58 12.42
C ILE A 404 8.75 0.37 11.26
N VAL A 405 10.02 0.43 10.84
CA VAL A 405 10.45 1.26 9.70
C VAL A 405 9.70 0.89 8.42
N GLY A 406 9.53 -0.39 8.14
CA GLY A 406 8.77 -0.87 6.98
C GLY A 406 7.31 -0.42 6.99
N VAL A 407 6.64 -0.49 8.15
CA VAL A 407 5.28 0.03 8.31
C VAL A 407 5.24 1.54 8.08
N VAL A 408 6.13 2.30 8.71
CA VAL A 408 6.18 3.78 8.59
C VAL A 408 6.46 4.21 7.14
N LEU A 409 7.31 3.51 6.40
CA LEU A 409 7.55 3.79 4.99
C LEU A 409 6.35 3.43 4.12
N ALA A 410 5.72 2.27 4.33
CA ALA A 410 4.47 1.94 3.65
C ALA A 410 3.37 2.97 3.93
N CYS A 411 3.36 3.56 5.14
CA CYS A 411 2.49 4.67 5.51
C CYS A 411 2.76 5.97 4.75
N ASN A 412 3.82 6.05 3.96
CA ASN A 412 4.17 7.23 3.16
C ASN A 412 4.16 6.93 1.66
N ASN A 413 3.38 5.93 1.25
CA ASN A 413 3.18 5.53 -0.14
C ASN A 413 4.45 4.97 -0.82
N TYR A 414 5.39 4.44 -0.02
CA TYR A 414 6.52 3.69 -0.52
C TYR A 414 6.17 2.20 -0.66
N GLU A 415 6.66 1.57 -1.72
CA GLU A 415 6.60 0.13 -1.90
C GLU A 415 7.76 -0.51 -1.11
N VAL A 416 7.45 -1.20 -0.02
CA VAL A 416 8.48 -1.80 0.85
C VAL A 416 8.56 -3.30 0.62
N THR A 417 9.74 -3.78 0.24
CA THR A 417 10.09 -5.20 0.25
C THR A 417 10.97 -5.49 1.45
N ASP A 418 10.49 -6.34 2.36
CA ASP A 418 11.25 -6.83 3.50
C ASP A 418 11.75 -8.25 3.22
N LEU A 419 13.07 -8.47 3.28
CA LEU A 419 13.70 -9.77 3.05
C LEU A 419 13.79 -10.64 4.31
N GLY A 420 13.37 -10.12 5.46
CA GLY A 420 13.46 -10.79 6.75
C GLY A 420 14.84 -10.65 7.38
N VAL A 421 15.28 -11.72 8.04
CA VAL A 421 16.49 -11.76 8.87
C VAL A 421 17.54 -12.72 8.34
N MET A 422 18.77 -12.59 8.83
CA MET A 422 19.94 -13.35 8.40
C MET A 422 20.16 -13.31 6.87
N VAL A 423 19.94 -12.16 6.24
CA VAL A 423 19.92 -12.08 4.77
C VAL A 423 21.34 -11.86 4.22
N PRO A 424 21.87 -12.76 3.38
CA PRO A 424 23.20 -12.58 2.77
C PRO A 424 23.23 -11.39 1.80
N ALA A 425 24.37 -10.69 1.73
CA ALA A 425 24.58 -9.57 0.80
C ALA A 425 24.20 -9.91 -0.65
N ALA A 426 24.57 -11.10 -1.13
CA ALA A 426 24.22 -11.57 -2.47
C ALA A 426 22.69 -11.57 -2.73
N LYS A 427 21.88 -12.01 -1.75
CA LYS A 427 20.41 -12.04 -1.87
C LYS A 427 19.83 -10.63 -1.81
N ILE A 428 20.35 -9.76 -0.95
CA ILE A 428 19.96 -8.35 -0.86
C ILE A 428 20.14 -7.69 -2.23
N LEU A 429 21.32 -7.80 -2.81
CA LEU A 429 21.66 -7.13 -4.05
C LEU A 429 20.98 -7.76 -5.28
N ALA A 430 20.83 -9.09 -5.32
CA ALA A 430 20.06 -9.75 -6.38
C ALA A 430 18.61 -9.26 -6.39
N THR A 431 17.95 -9.22 -5.22
CA THR A 431 16.56 -8.78 -5.11
C THR A 431 16.42 -7.28 -5.40
N ALA A 432 17.38 -6.46 -4.98
CA ALA A 432 17.41 -5.03 -5.28
C ALA A 432 17.40 -4.76 -6.80
N ARG A 433 18.16 -5.55 -7.58
CA ARG A 433 18.16 -5.47 -9.05
C ARG A 433 16.85 -5.97 -9.65
N GLU A 434 16.39 -7.14 -9.23
CA GLU A 434 15.17 -7.77 -9.73
C GLU A 434 13.97 -6.84 -9.56
N LYS A 435 13.82 -6.23 -8.39
CA LYS A 435 12.70 -5.33 -8.06
C LYS A 435 12.92 -3.88 -8.48
N GLN A 436 14.10 -3.55 -9.00
CA GLN A 436 14.51 -2.19 -9.36
C GLN A 436 14.22 -1.19 -8.23
N VAL A 437 14.77 -1.48 -7.04
CA VAL A 437 14.53 -0.65 -5.86
C VAL A 437 15.29 0.67 -5.95
N ASP A 438 14.74 1.72 -5.32
CA ASP A 438 15.31 3.06 -5.32
C ASP A 438 16.20 3.33 -4.10
N VAL A 439 15.99 2.58 -3.00
CA VAL A 439 16.76 2.66 -1.74
C VAL A 439 16.93 1.27 -1.12
N ILE A 440 18.11 0.99 -0.57
CA ILE A 440 18.38 -0.21 0.24
C ILE A 440 18.57 0.21 1.70
N GLY A 441 17.92 -0.46 2.64
CA GLY A 441 18.08 -0.26 4.08
C GLY A 441 18.53 -1.52 4.80
N LEU A 442 19.53 -1.38 5.66
CA LEU A 442 20.12 -2.46 6.45
C LEU A 442 19.84 -2.26 7.94
N SER A 443 19.50 -3.35 8.62
CA SER A 443 19.29 -3.40 10.07
C SER A 443 20.26 -4.35 10.77
N GLY A 444 20.72 -3.99 11.96
CA GLY A 444 21.55 -4.85 12.82
C GLY A 444 21.42 -4.49 14.30
N LEU A 445 21.40 -5.51 15.16
CA LEU A 445 21.33 -5.43 16.62
C LEU A 445 22.68 -5.69 17.29
N ILE A 446 23.50 -6.60 16.75
CA ILE A 446 24.75 -7.03 17.39
C ILE A 446 25.99 -6.41 16.72
N THR A 447 27.13 -6.43 17.41
CA THR A 447 28.35 -5.78 16.89
C THR A 447 28.92 -6.43 15.61
N PRO A 448 28.84 -7.77 15.40
CA PRO A 448 29.24 -8.39 14.12
C PRO A 448 28.44 -7.89 12.90
N SER A 449 27.21 -7.40 13.11
CA SER A 449 26.35 -6.89 12.06
C SER A 449 26.94 -5.64 11.38
N LEU A 450 27.79 -4.90 12.08
CA LEU A 450 28.46 -3.72 11.53
C LEU A 450 29.43 -4.08 10.40
N ASP A 451 30.15 -5.19 10.52
CA ASP A 451 31.06 -5.67 9.46
C ASP A 451 30.28 -6.17 8.25
N GLU A 452 29.13 -6.81 8.46
CA GLU A 452 28.25 -7.22 7.36
C GLU A 452 27.69 -5.99 6.61
N MET A 453 27.39 -4.89 7.29
CA MET A 453 26.99 -3.64 6.63
C MET A 453 28.12 -3.03 5.79
N VAL A 454 29.37 -3.07 6.28
CA VAL A 454 30.57 -2.68 5.52
C VAL A 454 30.73 -3.58 4.29
N HIS A 455 30.55 -4.90 4.45
CA HIS A 455 30.62 -5.86 3.35
C HIS A 455 29.56 -5.59 2.27
N VAL A 456 28.32 -5.30 2.66
CA VAL A 456 27.26 -4.92 1.71
C VAL A 456 27.63 -3.64 0.95
N ALA A 457 28.14 -2.61 1.63
CA ALA A 457 28.58 -1.36 0.98
C ALA A 457 29.70 -1.61 -0.05
N LYS A 458 30.72 -2.41 0.30
CA LYS A 458 31.79 -2.82 -0.63
C LYS A 458 31.24 -3.56 -1.85
N GLU A 459 30.30 -4.47 -1.62
CA GLU A 459 29.70 -5.28 -2.67
C GLU A 459 28.78 -4.43 -3.58
N MET A 460 28.08 -3.44 -3.03
CA MET A 460 27.33 -2.45 -3.80
C MET A 460 28.25 -1.65 -4.75
N THR A 461 29.41 -1.21 -4.26
CA THR A 461 30.44 -0.57 -5.11
C THR A 461 30.95 -1.53 -6.18
N ARG A 462 31.34 -2.75 -5.80
CA ARG A 462 31.88 -3.77 -6.72
C ARG A 462 30.92 -4.10 -7.86
N GLN A 463 29.62 -4.13 -7.58
CA GLN A 463 28.59 -4.41 -8.57
C GLN A 463 28.04 -3.16 -9.27
N GLY A 464 28.50 -1.94 -8.93
CA GLY A 464 28.08 -0.70 -9.59
C GLY A 464 26.66 -0.25 -9.27
N PHE A 465 26.18 -0.45 -8.04
CA PHE A 465 24.92 0.13 -7.58
C PHE A 465 25.03 1.65 -7.44
N THR A 466 23.96 2.38 -7.70
CA THR A 466 23.89 3.85 -7.58
C THR A 466 22.77 4.36 -6.66
N VAL A 467 22.05 3.44 -6.03
CA VAL A 467 20.94 3.73 -5.12
C VAL A 467 21.45 4.03 -3.71
N PRO A 468 20.84 4.97 -2.96
CA PRO A 468 21.27 5.25 -1.59
C PRO A 468 21.17 4.04 -0.65
N LEU A 469 22.06 4.00 0.34
CA LEU A 469 22.13 2.99 1.39
C LEU A 469 21.75 3.60 2.74
N LEU A 470 20.71 3.08 3.38
CA LEU A 470 20.32 3.43 4.74
C LEU A 470 20.89 2.42 5.73
N ILE A 471 21.45 2.94 6.82
CA ILE A 471 22.02 2.15 7.93
C ILE A 471 21.23 2.46 9.20
N GLY A 472 20.74 1.42 9.88
CA GLY A 472 20.06 1.55 11.17
C GLY A 472 20.13 0.29 12.04
N GLY A 473 19.57 0.37 13.24
CA GLY A 473 19.59 -0.70 14.24
C GLY A 473 20.48 -0.36 15.44
N ALA A 474 20.34 -1.12 16.54
CA ALA A 474 20.81 -0.72 17.87
C ALA A 474 22.32 -0.51 17.98
N THR A 475 23.13 -1.29 17.25
CA THR A 475 24.60 -1.15 17.27
C THR A 475 25.12 -0.10 16.29
N THR A 476 24.26 0.44 15.43
CA THR A 476 24.66 1.44 14.45
C THR A 476 24.77 2.83 15.09
N SER A 477 25.62 3.68 14.52
CA SER A 477 25.74 5.06 14.95
C SER A 477 26.16 5.97 13.79
N PRO A 478 25.92 7.29 13.88
CA PRO A 478 26.42 8.24 12.90
C PRO A 478 27.94 8.14 12.73
N ALA A 479 28.67 8.09 13.84
CA ALA A 479 30.13 8.03 13.85
C ALA A 479 30.67 6.75 13.19
N HIS A 480 30.15 5.57 13.55
CA HIS A 480 30.57 4.32 12.91
C HIS A 480 30.27 4.33 11.40
N THR A 481 29.08 4.81 11.02
CA THR A 481 28.68 4.91 9.61
C THR A 481 29.62 5.80 8.83
N ALA A 482 29.97 6.99 9.36
CA ALA A 482 30.87 7.93 8.70
C ALA A 482 32.30 7.40 8.54
N VAL A 483 32.79 6.64 9.54
CA VAL A 483 34.19 6.18 9.60
C VAL A 483 34.39 4.86 8.84
N ARG A 484 33.43 3.94 8.87
CA ARG A 484 33.63 2.54 8.42
C ARG A 484 32.78 2.14 7.22
N ILE A 485 31.57 2.69 7.06
CA ILE A 485 30.63 2.23 6.02
C ILE A 485 30.61 3.21 4.83
N ALA A 486 30.44 4.50 5.09
CA ALA A 486 30.36 5.53 4.06
C ALA A 486 31.58 5.59 3.12
N PRO A 487 32.83 5.37 3.56
CA PRO A 487 33.98 5.36 2.65
C PRO A 487 33.93 4.25 1.59
N GLU A 488 33.18 3.18 1.85
CA GLU A 488 33.11 2.00 0.98
C GLU A 488 32.04 2.14 -0.12
N TYR A 489 31.19 3.18 -0.08
CA TYR A 489 30.12 3.40 -1.05
C TYR A 489 29.82 4.88 -1.31
N ALA A 490 30.02 5.32 -2.55
CA ALA A 490 29.99 6.74 -2.91
C ALA A 490 28.58 7.33 -3.15
N HIS A 491 27.57 6.50 -3.41
CA HIS A 491 26.25 6.99 -3.87
C HIS A 491 25.26 7.31 -2.73
N GLY A 492 25.79 7.72 -1.58
CA GLY A 492 25.04 8.17 -0.42
C GLY A 492 24.77 7.06 0.58
N VAL A 493 25.51 7.07 1.69
CA VAL A 493 25.27 6.22 2.88
C VAL A 493 24.73 7.10 3.99
N VAL A 494 23.54 6.80 4.52
CA VAL A 494 22.87 7.63 5.53
C VAL A 494 22.50 6.79 6.74
N HIS A 495 22.99 7.20 7.91
CA HIS A 495 22.54 6.63 9.19
C HIS A 495 21.19 7.23 9.58
N VAL A 496 20.21 6.38 9.88
CA VAL A 496 18.88 6.77 10.35
C VAL A 496 18.70 6.26 11.78
N LEU A 497 18.48 7.20 12.71
CA LEU A 497 18.43 6.90 14.14
C LEU A 497 17.19 6.09 14.55
N ASP A 498 16.03 6.49 14.04
CA ASP A 498 14.73 6.00 14.49
C ASP A 498 13.71 6.04 13.33
N ALA A 499 12.56 5.42 13.51
CA ALA A 499 11.57 5.30 12.44
C ALA A 499 10.88 6.63 12.13
N SER A 500 10.80 7.56 13.08
CA SER A 500 10.22 8.90 12.85
C SER A 500 10.99 9.72 11.81
N ARG A 501 12.29 9.48 11.67
CA ARG A 501 13.15 10.23 10.74
C ARG A 501 13.23 9.61 9.35
N VAL A 502 12.93 8.33 9.20
CA VAL A 502 13.20 7.58 7.96
C VAL A 502 12.45 8.16 6.75
N VAL A 503 11.23 8.65 6.95
CA VAL A 503 10.39 9.22 5.89
C VAL A 503 11.03 10.47 5.31
N ASN A 504 11.48 11.38 6.17
CA ASN A 504 12.12 12.63 5.75
C ASN A 504 13.42 12.36 4.99
N VAL A 505 14.21 11.38 5.46
CA VAL A 505 15.45 10.95 4.81
C VAL A 505 15.17 10.39 3.42
N VAL A 506 14.24 9.42 3.30
CA VAL A 506 13.91 8.80 2.02
C VAL A 506 13.31 9.80 1.04
N SER A 507 12.41 10.67 1.50
CA SER A 507 11.83 11.73 0.67
C SER A 507 12.89 12.66 0.08
N ALA A 508 13.85 13.11 0.90
CA ALA A 508 14.98 13.92 0.43
C ALA A 508 15.87 13.18 -0.57
N LEU A 509 16.11 11.88 -0.36
CA LEU A 509 16.95 11.05 -1.22
C LEU A 509 16.31 10.70 -2.57
N LEU A 510 14.98 10.69 -2.67
CA LEU A 510 14.23 10.41 -3.89
C LEU A 510 13.85 11.67 -4.68
N SER A 511 13.82 12.83 -4.03
CA SER A 511 13.54 14.11 -4.66
C SER A 511 14.70 14.58 -5.53
N ALA A 512 14.46 14.75 -6.84
CA ALA A 512 15.47 15.25 -7.78
C ALA A 512 16.02 16.65 -7.40
N GLY A 513 15.20 17.49 -6.76
CA GLY A 513 15.60 18.83 -6.32
C GLY A 513 16.34 18.86 -4.98
N GLN A 514 16.01 17.95 -4.05
CA GLN A 514 16.61 17.96 -2.71
C GLN A 514 17.84 17.04 -2.60
N LYS A 515 17.87 15.92 -3.33
CA LYS A 515 18.92 14.90 -3.23
C LYS A 515 20.34 15.47 -3.36
N PRO A 516 20.67 16.33 -4.34
CA PRO A 516 22.04 16.83 -4.49
C PRO A 516 22.52 17.61 -3.25
N ALA A 517 21.73 18.59 -2.79
CA ALA A 517 22.06 19.38 -1.61
C ALA A 517 22.09 18.54 -0.33
N TYR A 518 21.15 17.61 -0.19
CA TYR A 518 21.08 16.73 0.98
C TYR A 518 22.31 15.82 1.09
N LEU A 519 22.78 15.24 -0.02
CA LEU A 519 23.98 14.40 -0.01
C LEU A 519 25.25 15.21 0.29
N VAL A 520 25.36 16.44 -0.21
CA VAL A 520 26.47 17.35 0.15
C VAL A 520 26.51 17.60 1.65
N ASP A 521 25.35 17.90 2.26
CA ASP A 521 25.26 18.12 3.71
C ASP A 521 25.62 16.86 4.53
N ILE A 522 25.21 15.68 4.06
CA ILE A 522 25.55 14.41 4.72
C ILE A 522 27.05 14.15 4.64
N VAL A 523 27.66 14.31 3.47
CA VAL A 523 29.11 14.12 3.29
C VAL A 523 29.89 15.08 4.20
N ALA A 524 29.52 16.37 4.24
CA ALA A 524 30.16 17.34 5.13
C ALA A 524 30.04 16.98 6.62
N LYS A 525 28.89 16.45 7.05
CA LYS A 525 28.71 15.93 8.42
C LYS A 525 29.59 14.71 8.69
N GLN A 526 29.70 13.81 7.72
CA GLN A 526 30.54 12.61 7.83
C GLN A 526 32.03 12.95 7.85
N ASP A 527 32.48 13.91 7.05
CA ASP A 527 33.85 14.44 7.08
C ASP A 527 34.19 14.97 8.46
N ARG A 528 33.32 15.82 9.03
CA ARG A 528 33.50 16.33 10.40
C ARG A 528 33.57 15.20 11.43
N GLN A 529 32.72 14.18 11.31
CA GLN A 529 32.75 13.03 12.21
C GLN A 529 34.04 12.22 12.08
N ARG A 530 34.59 12.08 10.87
CA ARG A 530 35.89 11.44 10.63
C ARG A 530 37.04 12.25 11.25
N GLU A 531 37.03 13.57 11.06
CA GLU A 531 38.02 14.49 11.66
C GLU A 531 37.97 14.44 13.19
N GLU A 532 36.77 14.52 13.78
CA GLU A 532 36.58 14.39 15.24
C GLU A 532 37.05 13.03 15.77
N PHE A 533 36.74 11.95 15.05
CA PHE A 533 37.17 10.60 15.41
C PHE A 533 38.70 10.49 15.40
N ALA A 534 39.36 10.99 14.34
CA ALA A 534 40.81 11.03 14.24
C ALA A 534 41.45 11.88 15.36
N ALA A 535 40.86 13.03 15.68
CA ALA A 535 41.35 13.91 16.76
C ALA A 535 41.18 13.29 18.17
N ARG A 536 40.15 12.46 18.39
CA ARG A 536 39.90 11.78 19.67
C ARG A 536 40.86 10.60 19.92
N ARG A 537 41.33 9.93 18.87
CA ARG A 537 42.31 8.83 18.95
C ARG A 537 43.61 9.24 19.66
N ASN A 538 43.93 10.53 19.68
CA ASN A 538 45.16 11.08 20.28
C ASN A 538 45.04 11.54 21.75
N LYS A 539 43.91 11.34 22.45
CA LYS A 539 43.65 12.05 23.72
C LYS A 539 43.83 11.26 25.02
N ARG A 540 43.96 9.93 25.01
CA ARG A 540 44.20 9.17 26.26
C ARG A 540 45.12 7.98 26.00
N PRO A 541 46.30 7.92 26.63
CA PRO A 541 47.22 6.81 26.42
C PRO A 541 46.61 5.50 26.95
N LEU A 542 46.79 4.42 26.18
CA LEU A 542 46.59 3.07 26.67
C LEU A 542 47.84 2.61 27.43
N LEU A 543 47.63 1.91 28.53
CA LEU A 543 48.66 1.12 29.19
C LEU A 543 48.96 -0.13 28.36
N SER A 544 50.20 -0.61 28.41
CA SER A 544 50.50 -1.97 27.97
C SER A 544 49.66 -2.99 28.76
N LEU A 545 49.37 -4.15 28.20
CA LEU A 545 48.61 -5.21 28.85
C LEU A 545 49.25 -5.58 30.21
N ALA A 546 50.58 -5.65 30.27
CA ALA A 546 51.30 -5.89 31.51
C ALA A 546 51.06 -4.76 32.54
N GLY A 547 51.10 -3.50 32.11
CA GLY A 547 50.79 -2.35 32.97
C GLY A 547 49.34 -2.33 33.46
N ALA A 548 48.39 -2.69 32.60
CA ALA A 548 46.98 -2.83 32.98
C ALA A 548 46.76 -3.98 33.97
N ARG A 549 47.40 -5.14 33.77
CA ARG A 549 47.36 -6.29 34.71
C ARG A 549 47.96 -5.95 36.07
N ALA A 550 49.00 -5.10 36.12
CA ALA A 550 49.57 -4.62 37.37
C ALA A 550 48.62 -3.69 38.15
N ARG A 551 47.68 -3.01 37.46
CA ARG A 551 46.63 -2.16 38.05
C ARG A 551 45.27 -2.89 38.15
N LYS A 552 45.26 -4.22 38.25
CA LYS A 552 44.03 -5.01 38.44
C LYS A 552 43.37 -4.73 39.80
N GLN A 553 42.08 -5.05 39.93
CA GLN A 553 41.42 -5.02 41.23
C GLN A 553 42.03 -6.10 42.14
N THR A 554 42.27 -5.74 43.40
CA THR A 554 42.88 -6.62 44.40
C THR A 554 41.89 -6.88 45.54
N PHE A 555 41.99 -8.07 46.12
CA PHE A 555 41.13 -8.53 47.21
C PHE A 555 42.00 -9.23 48.26
N ASP A 556 41.57 -9.16 49.51
CA ASP A 556 42.03 -10.10 50.54
C ASP A 556 41.26 -11.41 50.42
N TRP A 557 41.71 -12.29 49.52
CA TRP A 557 41.04 -13.56 49.21
C TRP A 557 40.87 -14.49 50.42
N ALA A 558 41.63 -14.31 51.49
CA ALA A 558 41.42 -15.07 52.72
C ALA A 558 40.09 -14.67 53.41
N ALA A 559 39.69 -13.41 53.30
CA ALA A 559 38.51 -12.82 53.92
C ALA A 559 37.28 -12.74 53.00
N VAL A 560 37.44 -12.85 51.68
CA VAL A 560 36.31 -12.82 50.72
C VAL A 560 35.32 -13.95 51.03
N ASP A 561 34.04 -13.58 51.14
CA ASP A 561 32.94 -14.52 51.27
C ASP A 561 32.62 -15.14 49.91
N ILE A 562 33.00 -16.41 49.73
CA ILE A 562 32.80 -17.16 48.50
C ILE A 562 31.65 -18.17 48.73
N PRO A 563 30.45 -17.93 48.18
CA PRO A 563 29.31 -18.79 48.40
C PRO A 563 29.46 -20.07 47.60
N ARG A 564 29.35 -21.21 48.26
CA ARG A 564 29.30 -22.52 47.60
C ARG A 564 27.88 -22.79 47.08
N PRO A 565 27.68 -22.96 45.76
CA PRO A 565 26.37 -23.30 45.21
C PRO A 565 25.85 -24.65 45.70
N GLU A 566 24.53 -24.81 45.75
CA GLU A 566 23.86 -26.05 46.16
C GLU A 566 24.05 -27.24 45.21
N PHE A 567 24.45 -26.98 43.96
CA PHE A 567 24.69 -28.01 42.96
C PHE A 567 25.74 -27.57 41.94
N PHE A 568 26.29 -28.54 41.21
CA PHE A 568 27.22 -28.31 40.10
C PHE A 568 26.68 -28.95 38.81
N GLY A 569 27.09 -28.39 37.68
CA GLY A 569 26.60 -28.79 36.35
C GLY A 569 25.22 -28.21 36.01
N PRO A 570 24.67 -28.56 34.84
CA PRO A 570 23.44 -27.96 34.33
C PRO A 570 22.18 -28.47 35.04
N ARG A 571 21.26 -27.54 35.30
CA ARG A 571 19.89 -27.78 35.75
C ARG A 571 18.93 -27.13 34.75
N VAL A 572 18.09 -27.96 34.15
CA VAL A 572 17.14 -27.58 33.11
C VAL A 572 15.78 -27.26 33.73
N PHE A 573 15.13 -26.22 33.22
CA PHE A 573 13.75 -25.85 33.52
C PHE A 573 12.97 -25.78 32.20
N ASP A 574 12.16 -26.80 31.93
CA ASP A 574 11.39 -26.93 30.69
C ASP A 574 10.02 -27.59 30.96
N PRO A 575 8.90 -26.85 30.84
CA PRO A 575 8.82 -25.40 30.69
C PRO A 575 8.92 -24.67 32.04
N VAL A 576 9.29 -23.39 32.01
CA VAL A 576 9.03 -22.46 33.11
C VAL A 576 7.63 -21.87 32.92
N PRO A 577 6.72 -21.93 33.92
CA PRO A 577 5.39 -21.31 33.82
C PRO A 577 5.48 -19.81 33.55
N LEU A 578 4.71 -19.32 32.58
CA LEU A 578 4.76 -17.89 32.21
C LEU A 578 4.27 -17.00 33.36
N GLU A 579 3.35 -17.50 34.18
CA GLU A 579 2.82 -16.85 35.38
C GLU A 579 3.92 -16.52 36.40
N GLU A 580 4.98 -17.32 36.47
CA GLU A 580 6.14 -17.04 37.34
C GLU A 580 7.07 -15.98 36.75
N ILE A 581 7.04 -15.78 35.43
CA ILE A 581 7.92 -14.87 34.70
C ILE A 581 7.34 -13.45 34.67
N VAL A 582 6.02 -13.32 34.47
CA VAL A 582 5.32 -12.03 34.34
C VAL A 582 5.66 -11.01 35.45
N PRO A 583 5.76 -11.39 36.74
CA PRO A 583 6.11 -10.44 37.80
C PRO A 583 7.50 -9.79 37.66
N TYR A 584 8.39 -10.37 36.85
CA TYR A 584 9.76 -9.90 36.64
C TYR A 584 9.92 -9.00 35.40
N ILE A 585 8.83 -8.63 34.72
CA ILE A 585 8.89 -7.79 33.53
C ILE A 585 9.33 -6.36 33.89
N ASP A 586 10.41 -5.90 33.25
CA ASP A 586 10.71 -4.48 33.12
C ASP A 586 10.02 -3.89 31.88
N TRP A 587 9.02 -3.05 32.12
CA TRP A 587 8.22 -2.37 31.10
C TRP A 587 8.93 -1.15 30.48
N GLY A 588 10.01 -0.63 31.07
CA GLY A 588 10.72 0.53 30.53
C GLY A 588 11.17 0.32 29.07
N PRO A 589 11.90 -0.76 28.76
CA PRO A 589 12.31 -1.03 27.38
C PRO A 589 11.16 -1.43 26.46
N PHE A 590 10.01 -1.90 26.99
CA PHE A 590 8.80 -2.11 26.17
C PHE A 590 8.31 -0.77 25.58
N PHE A 591 8.20 0.28 26.39
CA PHE A 591 7.82 1.61 25.87
C PHE A 591 8.87 2.18 24.91
N SER A 592 10.15 1.95 25.20
CA SER A 592 11.25 2.38 24.33
C SER A 592 11.17 1.72 22.95
N ALA A 593 10.81 0.43 22.87
CA ALA A 593 10.58 -0.26 21.59
C ALA A 593 9.42 0.33 20.78
N TRP A 594 8.47 1.00 21.46
CA TRP A 594 7.37 1.74 20.84
C TRP A 594 7.64 3.25 20.69
N GLU A 595 8.91 3.67 20.78
CA GLU A 595 9.36 5.06 20.70
C GLU A 595 8.68 6.01 21.73
N LEU A 596 8.13 5.45 22.82
CA LEU A 596 7.59 6.21 23.94
C LEU A 596 8.66 6.32 25.02
N HIS A 597 9.20 7.52 25.19
CA HIS A 597 10.33 7.78 26.06
C HIS A 597 9.84 8.25 27.42
N GLY A 598 10.19 7.53 28.48
CA GLY A 598 9.81 7.83 29.84
C GLY A 598 10.07 6.64 30.77
N ARG A 599 10.14 6.91 32.06
CA ARG A 599 10.35 5.86 33.07
C ARG A 599 9.00 5.22 33.43
N TYR A 600 8.92 3.90 33.47
CA TYR A 600 7.75 3.20 34.01
C TYR A 600 7.80 3.17 35.56
N PRO A 601 6.68 3.38 36.29
CA PRO A 601 5.32 3.63 35.79
C PRO A 601 5.00 5.11 35.50
N ASP A 602 5.90 6.04 35.80
CA ASP A 602 5.69 7.50 35.67
C ASP A 602 5.17 7.91 34.28
N ILE A 603 5.63 7.24 33.22
CA ILE A 603 5.23 7.44 31.82
C ILE A 603 3.72 7.30 31.59
N LEU A 604 3.01 6.51 32.39
CA LEU A 604 1.56 6.32 32.25
C LEU A 604 0.78 7.59 32.59
N THR A 605 1.34 8.43 33.46
CA THR A 605 0.73 9.71 33.90
C THR A 605 1.37 10.93 33.25
N ASP A 606 2.27 10.74 32.28
CA ASP A 606 2.95 11.83 31.59
C ASP A 606 1.95 12.75 30.86
N ALA A 607 2.18 14.06 30.90
CA ALA A 607 1.26 15.06 30.36
C ALA A 607 1.17 15.05 28.83
N VAL A 608 2.18 14.52 28.14
CA VAL A 608 2.25 14.49 26.67
C VAL A 608 1.95 13.09 26.14
N VAL A 609 2.62 12.06 26.69
CA VAL A 609 2.54 10.69 26.17
C VAL A 609 1.65 9.77 27.01
N GLY A 610 1.25 10.16 28.23
CA GLY A 610 0.65 9.27 29.21
C GLY A 610 -0.66 8.62 28.77
N VAL A 611 -1.50 9.34 28.03
CA VAL A 611 -2.74 8.78 27.46
C VAL A 611 -2.44 7.62 26.51
N GLU A 612 -1.45 7.77 25.62
CA GLU A 612 -1.12 6.75 24.64
C GLU A 612 -0.26 5.63 25.25
N ALA A 613 0.63 5.95 26.19
CA ALA A 613 1.36 4.96 26.98
C ALA A 613 0.41 4.06 27.76
N THR A 614 -0.61 4.62 28.42
CA THR A 614 -1.63 3.85 29.16
C THR A 614 -2.43 2.93 28.25
N LYS A 615 -2.87 3.42 27.08
CA LYS A 615 -3.57 2.58 26.09
C LYS A 615 -2.69 1.44 25.60
N LEU A 616 -1.44 1.75 25.22
CA LEU A 616 -0.47 0.75 24.77
C LEU A 616 -0.23 -0.31 25.85
N PHE A 617 -0.11 0.11 27.11
CA PHE A 617 0.08 -0.77 28.25
C PHE A 617 -1.11 -1.72 28.44
N HIS A 618 -2.35 -1.21 28.44
CA HIS A 618 -3.55 -2.06 28.54
C HIS A 618 -3.67 -3.05 27.38
N ASP A 619 -3.33 -2.64 26.15
CA ASP A 619 -3.30 -3.54 25.00
C ASP A 619 -2.25 -4.65 25.20
N ALA A 620 -1.08 -4.29 25.73
CA ALA A 620 0.00 -5.23 26.04
C ALA A 620 -0.40 -6.21 27.15
N GLU A 621 -1.00 -5.74 28.24
CA GLU A 621 -1.52 -6.57 29.33
C GLU A 621 -2.60 -7.54 28.84
N SER A 622 -3.51 -7.06 27.97
CA SER A 622 -4.55 -7.90 27.37
C SER A 622 -3.96 -9.01 26.51
N LEU A 623 -2.98 -8.67 25.66
CA LEU A 623 -2.33 -9.68 24.81
C LEU A 623 -1.44 -10.62 25.64
N LEU A 624 -0.76 -10.12 26.67
CA LEU A 624 0.03 -10.92 27.59
C LEU A 624 -0.84 -11.92 28.36
N ALA A 625 -1.98 -11.49 28.89
CA ALA A 625 -2.94 -12.37 29.55
C ALA A 625 -3.40 -13.50 28.62
N ARG A 626 -3.63 -13.19 27.34
CA ARG A 626 -3.96 -14.18 26.32
C ARG A 626 -2.78 -15.13 26.04
N ILE A 627 -1.56 -14.61 25.91
CA ILE A 627 -0.34 -15.42 25.71
C ILE A 627 -0.19 -16.44 26.84
N VAL A 628 -0.39 -16.02 28.09
CA VAL A 628 -0.33 -16.88 29.27
C VAL A 628 -1.46 -17.91 29.26
N ALA A 629 -2.72 -17.46 29.18
CA ALA A 629 -3.89 -18.35 29.26
C ALA A 629 -3.92 -19.40 28.14
N GLU A 630 -3.54 -19.02 26.92
CA GLU A 630 -3.53 -19.90 25.75
C GLU A 630 -2.18 -20.62 25.57
N LYS A 631 -1.21 -20.42 26.48
CA LYS A 631 0.16 -20.97 26.42
C LYS A 631 0.81 -20.80 25.04
N ARG A 632 0.71 -19.58 24.49
CA ARG A 632 1.20 -19.28 23.13
C ARG A 632 2.73 -19.34 23.04
N TYR A 633 3.42 -19.02 24.14
CA TYR A 633 4.87 -19.08 24.22
C TYR A 633 5.31 -20.20 25.15
N THR A 634 6.46 -20.81 24.85
CA THR A 634 7.10 -21.79 25.74
C THR A 634 8.42 -21.23 26.25
N ALA A 635 8.47 -20.99 27.56
CA ALA A 635 9.67 -20.52 28.23
C ALA A 635 10.55 -21.70 28.67
N LYS A 636 11.83 -21.68 28.29
CA LYS A 636 12.82 -22.69 28.66
C LYS A 636 14.08 -22.05 29.19
N ALA A 637 14.70 -22.69 30.17
CA ALA A 637 15.91 -22.20 30.80
C ALA A 637 16.86 -23.34 31.16
N VAL A 638 18.15 -23.05 31.15
CA VAL A 638 19.17 -23.85 31.80
C VAL A 638 20.07 -22.91 32.60
N ILE A 639 20.38 -23.29 33.83
CA ILE A 639 21.44 -22.65 34.62
C ILE A 639 22.44 -23.71 35.04
N ALA A 640 23.67 -23.32 35.32
CA ALA A 640 24.68 -24.20 35.87
C ALA A 640 25.63 -23.43 36.78
N PHE A 641 26.28 -24.17 37.67
CA PHE A 641 27.42 -23.71 38.44
C PHE A 641 28.59 -24.66 38.27
N TRP A 642 29.79 -24.12 38.31
CA TRP A 642 31.02 -24.90 38.21
C TRP A 642 32.06 -24.38 39.19
N PRO A 643 32.82 -25.28 39.83
CA PRO A 643 34.06 -24.92 40.51
C PRO A 643 35.01 -24.24 39.51
N ALA A 644 35.60 -23.12 39.90
CA ALA A 644 36.39 -22.28 39.02
C ALA A 644 37.45 -21.47 39.76
N ASN A 645 38.48 -21.04 39.03
CA ASN A 645 39.47 -20.09 39.52
C ASN A 645 39.94 -19.17 38.40
N ALA A 646 40.36 -17.96 38.75
CA ALA A 646 41.00 -17.07 37.80
C ALA A 646 42.44 -17.52 37.51
N GLU A 647 42.83 -17.44 36.24
CA GLU A 647 44.19 -17.56 35.75
C GLU A 647 44.46 -16.40 34.78
N GLY A 648 45.16 -15.38 35.27
CA GLY A 648 45.36 -14.13 34.54
C GLY A 648 44.03 -13.43 34.25
N ASP A 649 43.74 -13.21 32.96
CA ASP A 649 42.49 -12.58 32.50
C ASP A 649 41.45 -13.63 32.04
N SER A 650 41.60 -14.88 32.48
CA SER A 650 40.74 -16.00 32.16
C SER A 650 40.22 -16.68 33.42
N ILE A 651 39.14 -17.43 33.27
CA ILE A 651 38.56 -18.26 34.33
C ILE A 651 38.63 -19.71 33.88
N GLU A 652 39.39 -20.53 34.60
CA GLU A 652 39.38 -21.98 34.44
C GLU A 652 38.11 -22.55 35.07
N VAL A 653 37.44 -23.45 34.36
CA VAL A 653 36.24 -24.14 34.83
C VAL A 653 36.57 -25.61 35.01
N TYR A 654 36.27 -26.17 36.17
CA TYR A 654 36.61 -27.54 36.54
C TYR A 654 35.39 -28.47 36.51
N ALA A 655 35.64 -29.78 36.32
CA ALA A 655 34.60 -30.80 36.35
C ALA A 655 33.94 -30.95 37.73
N ASP A 656 34.73 -30.75 38.79
CA ASP A 656 34.36 -30.92 40.18
C ASP A 656 35.33 -30.14 41.10
N GLU A 657 35.08 -30.16 42.40
CA GLU A 657 35.82 -29.38 43.40
C GLU A 657 37.28 -29.83 43.59
N SER A 658 37.69 -30.99 43.05
CA SER A 658 39.09 -31.45 43.11
C SER A 658 40.04 -30.60 42.27
N ARG A 659 39.51 -29.84 41.30
CA ARG A 659 40.27 -29.04 40.31
C ARG A 659 41.24 -29.87 39.46
N SER A 660 41.09 -31.20 39.44
CA SER A 660 41.99 -32.10 38.72
C SER A 660 41.79 -32.09 37.20
N ARG A 661 40.57 -31.74 36.75
CA ARG A 661 40.20 -31.73 35.33
C ARG A 661 39.52 -30.42 34.94
N VAL A 662 40.17 -29.68 34.05
CA VAL A 662 39.60 -28.50 33.39
C VAL A 662 38.63 -28.94 32.28
N ILE A 663 37.43 -28.35 32.26
CA ILE A 663 36.37 -28.63 31.27
C ILE A 663 36.09 -27.44 30.33
N GLY A 664 36.67 -26.28 30.61
CA GLY A 664 36.58 -25.10 29.76
C GLY A 664 37.32 -23.90 30.35
N HIS A 665 37.45 -22.87 29.53
CA HIS A 665 37.95 -21.56 29.95
C HIS A 665 36.98 -20.49 29.46
N PHE A 666 36.70 -19.50 30.31
CA PHE A 666 36.12 -18.25 29.86
C PHE A 666 37.23 -17.21 29.74
N HIS A 667 37.28 -16.52 28.60
CA HIS A 667 38.33 -15.55 28.29
C HIS A 667 37.77 -14.13 28.35
N HIS A 668 38.32 -13.32 29.24
CA HIS A 668 37.92 -11.93 29.41
C HIS A 668 39.00 -10.96 28.91
N LEU A 669 38.54 -9.74 28.61
CA LEU A 669 39.36 -8.59 28.26
C LEU A 669 39.47 -7.66 29.46
N ARG A 670 40.61 -6.98 29.53
CA ARG A 670 40.96 -6.00 30.56
C ARG A 670 40.94 -4.60 29.97
N GLN A 671 40.43 -3.65 30.76
CA GLN A 671 40.52 -2.23 30.43
C GLN A 671 41.99 -1.82 30.27
N GLN A 672 42.38 -1.22 29.14
CA GLN A 672 43.76 -0.72 28.94
C GLN A 672 43.89 0.81 29.04
N LEU A 673 42.79 1.55 29.08
CA LEU A 673 42.83 2.99 29.25
C LEU A 673 43.55 3.36 30.55
N GLU A 674 44.50 4.30 30.50
CA GLU A 674 45.11 4.82 31.71
C GLU A 674 44.06 5.55 32.56
N LYS A 675 43.98 5.17 33.83
CA LYS A 675 43.07 5.74 34.83
C LYS A 675 43.84 6.45 35.94
N PRO A 676 43.16 7.34 36.70
CA PRO A 676 43.69 7.88 37.95
C PRO A 676 44.22 6.79 38.89
N ILE A 677 45.19 7.14 39.74
CA ILE A 677 45.98 6.18 40.54
C ILE A 677 45.15 5.35 41.53
N ASP A 678 43.97 5.83 41.90
CA ASP A 678 43.00 5.23 42.81
C ASP A 678 41.97 4.32 42.10
N GLN A 679 42.12 4.12 40.79
CA GLN A 679 41.20 3.31 39.99
C GLN A 679 41.88 2.10 39.35
N PHE A 680 41.15 1.00 39.31
CA PHE A 680 41.62 -0.26 38.72
C PHE A 680 41.29 -0.37 37.24
N ASN A 681 42.16 -1.06 36.52
CA ASN A 681 41.94 -1.55 35.17
C ASN A 681 41.21 -2.90 35.24
N HIS A 682 39.88 -2.88 35.29
CA HIS A 682 39.07 -4.06 35.58
C HIS A 682 39.11 -5.10 34.45
N CYS A 683 39.03 -6.37 34.86
CA CYS A 683 38.72 -7.55 34.07
C CYS A 683 37.67 -8.38 34.83
N LEU A 684 36.73 -9.05 34.15
CA LEU A 684 35.72 -9.86 34.85
C LEU A 684 36.35 -11.02 35.64
N ALA A 685 37.49 -11.54 35.18
CA ALA A 685 38.26 -12.56 35.90
C ALA A 685 38.79 -12.08 37.27
N ASP A 686 38.85 -10.76 37.51
CA ASP A 686 39.31 -10.23 38.81
C ASP A 686 38.35 -10.60 39.96
N PHE A 687 37.06 -10.86 39.66
CA PHE A 687 36.02 -11.17 40.63
C PHE A 687 35.89 -12.67 40.94
N VAL A 688 36.92 -13.46 40.62
CA VAL A 688 36.99 -14.90 40.91
C VAL A 688 38.34 -15.18 41.55
N ALA A 689 38.35 -15.95 42.65
CA ALA A 689 39.57 -16.22 43.39
C ALA A 689 40.65 -16.80 42.46
N PRO A 690 41.86 -16.22 42.44
CA PRO A 690 42.91 -16.68 41.56
C PRO A 690 43.46 -18.01 42.07
N LYS A 691 43.94 -18.85 41.15
CA LYS A 691 44.41 -20.21 41.45
C LYS A 691 45.50 -20.26 42.52
N ASP A 692 46.36 -19.24 42.55
CA ASP A 692 47.46 -19.07 43.52
C ASP A 692 46.99 -18.60 44.92
N SER A 693 45.75 -18.14 45.07
CA SER A 693 45.18 -17.83 46.40
C SER A 693 44.90 -19.08 47.25
N GLY A 694 44.89 -20.28 46.65
CA GLY A 694 44.51 -21.53 47.29
C GLY A 694 43.01 -21.69 47.56
N ARG A 695 42.21 -20.62 47.46
CA ARG A 695 40.75 -20.65 47.64
C ARG A 695 40.07 -21.28 46.43
N LEU A 696 39.02 -22.07 46.65
CA LEU A 696 38.14 -22.55 45.58
C LEU A 696 37.03 -21.52 45.40
N ASP A 697 36.72 -21.17 44.15
CA ASP A 697 35.63 -20.29 43.80
C ASP A 697 34.68 -20.97 42.82
N TYR A 698 33.62 -20.27 42.43
CA TYR A 698 32.55 -20.77 41.58
C TYR A 698 32.06 -19.68 40.64
N VAL A 699 31.83 -20.06 39.39
CA VAL A 699 31.09 -19.24 38.44
C VAL A 699 29.87 -19.99 37.97
N GLY A 700 28.83 -19.23 37.61
CA GLY A 700 27.63 -19.80 36.99
C GLY A 700 27.47 -19.40 35.54
N GLY A 701 26.51 -20.01 34.88
CA GLY A 701 26.09 -19.66 33.53
C GLY A 701 24.61 -19.92 33.32
N PHE A 702 24.02 -19.24 32.34
CA PHE A 702 22.63 -19.44 31.96
C PHE A 702 22.40 -19.26 30.46
N ALA A 703 21.35 -19.93 29.97
CA ALA A 703 20.72 -19.65 28.70
C ALA A 703 19.21 -19.80 28.86
N VAL A 704 18.46 -18.78 28.45
CA VAL A 704 17.00 -18.72 28.61
C VAL A 704 16.35 -18.25 27.31
N THR A 705 15.12 -18.70 27.05
CA THR A 705 14.31 -18.23 25.94
C THR A 705 12.83 -18.25 26.30
N ALA A 706 12.11 -17.23 25.86
CA ALA A 706 10.65 -17.22 25.77
C ALA A 706 10.19 -17.22 24.30
N GLY A 707 11.11 -17.40 23.36
CA GLY A 707 10.89 -17.18 21.93
C GLY A 707 10.17 -18.31 21.19
N HIS A 708 10.05 -19.50 21.77
CA HIS A 708 9.30 -20.60 21.14
C HIS A 708 7.82 -20.23 21.04
N GLY A 709 7.31 -20.14 19.81
CA GLY A 709 5.93 -19.75 19.52
C GLY A 709 5.72 -18.26 19.24
N VAL A 710 6.71 -17.39 19.52
CA VAL A 710 6.61 -15.93 19.30
C VAL A 710 6.39 -15.60 17.82
N GLU A 711 7.29 -16.08 16.94
CA GLU A 711 7.20 -15.81 15.50
C GLU A 711 5.94 -16.43 14.88
N GLN A 712 5.55 -17.62 15.31
CA GLN A 712 4.33 -18.28 14.85
C GLN A 712 3.09 -17.46 15.21
N PHE A 713 3.03 -16.92 16.43
CA PHE A 713 1.91 -16.10 16.87
C PHE A 713 1.89 -14.74 16.16
N ALA A 714 3.05 -14.11 15.99
CA ALA A 714 3.20 -12.86 15.24
C ALA A 714 2.85 -13.01 13.75
N ALA A 715 3.20 -14.14 13.12
CA ALA A 715 2.83 -14.44 11.74
C ALA A 715 1.31 -14.49 11.53
N GLY A 716 0.56 -15.10 12.47
CA GLY A 716 -0.90 -15.13 12.42
C GLY A 716 -1.57 -13.74 12.47
N PHE A 717 -0.90 -12.73 13.05
CA PHE A 717 -1.34 -11.33 12.97
C PHE A 717 -0.96 -10.69 11.63
N ARG A 718 0.25 -10.93 11.12
CA ARG A 718 0.72 -10.43 9.80
C ARG A 718 -0.16 -10.91 8.65
N GLU A 719 -0.58 -12.17 8.66
CA GLU A 719 -1.52 -12.75 7.68
C GLU A 719 -2.86 -12.01 7.65
N LYS A 720 -3.27 -11.43 8.78
CA LYS A 720 -4.50 -10.62 8.92
C LYS A 720 -4.26 -9.13 8.75
N HIS A 721 -3.08 -8.74 8.25
CA HIS A 721 -2.60 -7.37 8.10
C HIS A 721 -2.60 -6.57 9.42
N ASP A 722 -2.37 -7.23 10.55
CA ASP A 722 -2.37 -6.64 11.90
C ASP A 722 -0.95 -6.46 12.43
N ASP A 723 -0.19 -5.56 11.81
CA ASP A 723 1.21 -5.29 12.16
C ASP A 723 1.36 -4.83 13.63
N TYR A 724 0.34 -4.16 14.18
CA TYR A 724 0.32 -3.69 15.57
C TYR A 724 0.46 -4.86 16.54
N ASN A 725 -0.40 -5.87 16.42
CA ASN A 725 -0.37 -7.04 17.30
C ASN A 725 0.80 -7.97 16.98
N ALA A 726 1.29 -7.99 15.74
CA ALA A 726 2.51 -8.72 15.40
C ALA A 726 3.73 -8.16 16.15
N ILE A 727 3.94 -6.84 16.10
CA ILE A 727 5.02 -6.15 16.83
C ILE A 727 4.82 -6.29 18.35
N MET A 728 3.58 -6.15 18.84
CA MET A 728 3.25 -6.35 20.26
C MET A 728 3.63 -7.76 20.74
N ALA A 729 3.29 -8.79 19.95
CA ALA A 729 3.61 -10.17 20.26
C ALA A 729 5.13 -10.39 20.38
N GLN A 730 5.91 -9.88 19.42
CA GLN A 730 7.38 -9.95 19.45
C GLN A 730 7.96 -9.20 20.65
N ALA A 731 7.52 -7.96 20.89
CA ALA A 731 7.98 -7.14 22.02
C ALA A 731 7.68 -7.79 23.38
N LEU A 732 6.52 -8.44 23.54
CA LEU A 732 6.19 -9.22 24.74
C LEU A 732 7.06 -10.48 24.87
N GLY A 733 7.42 -11.13 23.76
CA GLY A 733 8.38 -12.22 23.74
C GLY A 733 9.73 -11.79 24.34
N ASP A 734 10.25 -10.64 23.93
CA ASP A 734 11.50 -10.08 24.46
C ASP A 734 11.37 -9.71 25.94
N ARG A 735 10.23 -9.11 26.35
CA ARG A 735 9.97 -8.83 27.77
C ARG A 735 9.97 -10.09 28.63
N LEU A 736 9.38 -11.17 28.15
CA LEU A 736 9.35 -12.45 28.85
C LEU A 736 10.72 -13.12 28.90
N ALA A 737 11.54 -13.01 27.84
CA ALA A 737 12.90 -13.55 27.84
C ALA A 737 13.81 -12.84 28.85
N GLU A 738 13.74 -11.50 28.93
CA GLU A 738 14.49 -10.70 29.91
C GLU A 738 13.99 -10.94 31.34
N ALA A 739 12.67 -10.98 31.54
CA ALA A 739 12.08 -11.32 32.83
C ALA A 739 12.47 -12.74 33.29
N LEU A 740 12.58 -13.68 32.35
CA LEU A 740 13.06 -15.04 32.64
C LEU A 740 14.54 -15.03 33.03
N ALA A 741 15.38 -14.21 32.40
CA ALA A 741 16.77 -14.05 32.80
C ALA A 741 16.88 -13.50 34.24
N GLU A 742 16.01 -12.55 34.60
CA GLU A 742 15.93 -11.99 35.95
C GLU A 742 15.45 -13.02 36.98
N LEU A 743 14.40 -13.78 36.66
CA LEU A 743 13.90 -14.88 37.50
C LEU A 743 14.98 -15.96 37.70
N MET A 744 15.67 -16.36 36.63
CA MET A 744 16.77 -17.34 36.74
C MET A 744 17.95 -16.78 37.53
N HIS A 745 18.25 -15.48 37.42
CA HIS A 745 19.26 -14.86 38.25
C HIS A 745 18.87 -14.84 39.73
N LYS A 746 17.60 -14.52 40.06
CA LYS A 746 17.10 -14.63 41.44
C LYS A 746 17.26 -16.05 41.98
N ARG A 747 16.85 -17.07 41.20
CA ARG A 747 17.02 -18.48 41.58
C ARG A 747 18.50 -18.86 41.72
N ALA A 748 19.38 -18.36 40.86
CA ALA A 748 20.83 -18.58 40.96
C ALA A 748 21.38 -18.03 42.29
N ARG A 749 21.00 -16.81 42.68
CA ARG A 749 21.37 -16.25 44.00
C ARG A 749 20.81 -17.06 45.16
N ASP A 750 19.60 -17.61 45.02
CA ASP A 750 19.00 -18.51 46.03
C ASP A 750 19.77 -19.83 46.17
N PHE A 751 20.23 -20.40 45.05
CA PHE A 751 21.07 -21.61 45.03
C PHE A 751 22.49 -21.36 45.56
N CYS A 752 22.94 -20.10 45.58
CA CYS A 752 24.17 -19.68 46.27
C CYS A 752 23.93 -19.32 47.74
N GLY A 753 22.70 -19.49 48.26
CA GLY A 753 22.33 -19.25 49.66
C GLY A 753 22.09 -17.78 50.00
N TYR A 754 22.95 -16.86 49.55
CA TYR A 754 22.87 -15.44 49.90
C TYR A 754 21.63 -14.73 49.35
N GLY A 755 21.02 -15.24 48.27
CA GLY A 755 19.80 -14.69 47.69
C GLY A 755 18.52 -14.96 48.49
N ARG A 756 18.53 -15.96 49.39
CA ARG A 756 17.32 -16.46 50.05
C ARG A 756 16.70 -15.47 51.04
N THR A 757 17.53 -14.58 51.58
CA THR A 757 17.12 -13.52 52.51
C THR A 757 16.92 -12.17 51.81
N GLU A 758 17.06 -12.11 50.48
CA GLU A 758 16.80 -10.89 49.71
C GLU A 758 15.31 -10.56 49.73
N ASN A 759 14.96 -9.36 50.17
CA ASN A 759 13.61 -8.82 50.10
C ASN A 759 13.60 -7.60 49.17
N LEU A 760 13.74 -7.86 47.87
CA LEU A 760 13.84 -6.83 46.83
C LEU A 760 12.56 -6.77 46.01
N GLU A 761 12.04 -5.55 45.81
CA GLU A 761 10.98 -5.30 44.85
C GLU A 761 11.56 -5.13 43.44
N MET A 762 10.73 -5.22 42.40
CA MET A 762 11.22 -5.06 41.02
C MET A 762 11.94 -3.72 40.76
N LYS A 763 11.55 -2.64 41.44
CA LYS A 763 12.25 -1.35 41.33
C LYS A 763 13.70 -1.42 41.83
N ASP A 764 13.99 -2.30 42.79
CA ASP A 764 15.31 -2.51 43.35
C ASP A 764 16.11 -3.51 42.50
N ILE A 765 15.43 -4.53 41.95
CA ILE A 765 16.01 -5.48 40.99
C ILE A 765 16.46 -4.78 39.70
N ILE A 766 15.63 -3.90 39.12
CA ILE A 766 15.98 -3.11 37.93
C ILE A 766 17.18 -2.18 38.19
N ARG A 767 17.33 -1.72 39.44
CA ARG A 767 18.49 -0.93 39.90
C ARG A 767 19.67 -1.79 40.33
N GLU A 768 19.58 -3.10 40.13
CA GLU A 768 20.62 -4.08 40.42
C GLU A 768 21.10 -4.05 41.88
N LYS A 769 20.19 -3.78 42.84
CA LYS A 769 20.51 -3.71 44.28
C LYS A 769 20.71 -5.08 44.96
N TYR A 770 21.01 -6.11 44.18
CA TYR A 770 21.34 -7.46 44.67
C TYR A 770 22.86 -7.68 44.63
N ARG A 771 23.32 -8.71 45.32
CA ARG A 771 24.72 -9.16 45.25
C ARG A 771 24.97 -9.94 43.96
N GLY A 772 26.10 -9.67 43.30
CA GLY A 772 26.55 -10.37 42.11
C GLY A 772 26.01 -9.79 40.80
N ILE A 773 26.58 -10.24 39.68
CA ILE A 773 26.25 -9.76 38.33
C ILE A 773 26.02 -10.93 37.37
N ARG A 774 25.35 -10.63 36.24
CA ARG A 774 25.01 -11.60 35.19
C ARG A 774 25.52 -11.22 33.78
N PRO A 775 26.83 -10.94 33.58
CA PRO A 775 27.36 -10.41 32.33
C PRO A 775 27.11 -11.35 31.14
N ALA A 776 26.60 -10.77 30.05
CA ALA A 776 26.23 -11.48 28.83
C ALA A 776 27.22 -11.15 27.69
N PRO A 777 27.82 -12.16 27.03
CA PRO A 777 28.74 -11.93 25.91
C PRO A 777 28.15 -11.05 24.81
N GLY A 778 28.87 -9.98 24.44
CA GLY A 778 28.43 -8.91 23.53
C GLY A 778 28.12 -7.59 24.25
N TYR A 779 27.89 -7.62 25.57
CA TYR A 779 27.79 -6.40 26.37
C TYR A 779 29.17 -5.79 26.62
N PRO A 780 29.26 -4.49 26.96
CA PRO A 780 30.54 -3.78 27.11
C PRO A 780 31.55 -4.39 28.10
N ALA A 781 31.09 -5.16 29.10
CA ALA A 781 31.96 -5.84 30.06
C ALA A 781 32.61 -7.13 29.53
N CYS A 782 32.00 -7.75 28.53
CA CYS A 782 32.49 -8.97 27.87
C CYS A 782 32.10 -8.93 26.39
N PRO A 783 32.73 -8.04 25.59
CA PRO A 783 32.24 -7.74 24.25
C PRO A 783 32.45 -8.86 23.22
N ASP A 784 33.31 -9.85 23.49
CA ASP A 784 33.53 -10.97 22.56
C ASP A 784 32.30 -11.89 22.49
N HIS A 785 31.57 -11.82 21.38
CA HIS A 785 30.42 -12.68 21.12
C HIS A 785 30.80 -14.17 21.06
N THR A 786 32.07 -14.50 20.78
CA THR A 786 32.55 -15.88 20.61
C THR A 786 32.84 -16.61 21.92
N GLU A 787 32.50 -16.04 23.06
CA GLU A 787 32.39 -16.75 24.34
C GLU A 787 31.08 -17.56 24.46
N LYS A 788 30.04 -17.21 23.69
CA LYS A 788 28.75 -17.95 23.71
C LYS A 788 28.88 -19.43 23.35
N PRO A 789 29.65 -19.86 22.33
CA PRO A 789 29.84 -21.28 22.05
C PRO A 789 30.40 -22.08 23.23
N THR A 790 31.36 -21.52 23.97
CA THR A 790 31.89 -22.16 25.19
C THR A 790 30.81 -22.28 26.25
N LEU A 791 30.06 -21.19 26.50
CA LEU A 791 28.95 -21.17 27.45
C LEU A 791 27.89 -22.22 27.09
N PHE A 792 27.48 -22.26 25.82
CA PHE A 792 26.46 -23.19 25.31
C PHE A 792 26.90 -24.65 25.47
N ARG A 793 28.17 -24.95 25.15
CA ARG A 793 28.73 -26.29 25.33
C ARG A 793 28.73 -26.72 26.79
N LEU A 794 29.17 -25.84 27.71
CA LEU A 794 29.22 -26.15 29.14
C LEU A 794 27.82 -26.32 29.74
N LEU A 795 26.84 -25.56 29.28
CA LEU A 795 25.44 -25.67 29.70
C LEU A 795 24.70 -26.85 29.08
N GLY A 796 25.15 -27.35 27.91
CA GLY A 796 24.29 -28.16 27.05
C GLY A 796 23.07 -27.37 26.55
N ALA A 797 23.24 -26.06 26.30
CA ALA A 797 22.14 -25.11 26.11
C ALA A 797 21.21 -25.48 24.95
N GLU A 798 21.74 -25.86 23.79
CA GLU A 798 20.94 -26.21 22.62
C GLU A 798 20.01 -27.40 22.90
N ALA A 799 20.52 -28.46 23.55
CA ALA A 799 19.71 -29.61 23.92
C ALA A 799 18.68 -29.28 25.02
N ALA A 800 19.04 -28.41 25.97
CA ALA A 800 18.19 -28.05 27.10
C ALA A 800 17.06 -27.08 26.76
N THR A 801 17.30 -26.14 25.83
CA THR A 801 16.38 -25.03 25.57
C THR A 801 15.96 -24.93 24.11
N GLY A 802 16.62 -25.62 23.18
CA GLY A 802 16.40 -25.46 21.74
C GLY A 802 16.95 -24.15 21.16
N ILE A 803 17.74 -23.39 21.92
CA ILE A 803 18.40 -22.17 21.41
C ILE A 803 19.61 -22.59 20.55
N THR A 804 19.70 -22.04 19.34
CA THR A 804 20.85 -22.23 18.44
C THR A 804 21.62 -20.92 18.27
N LEU A 805 22.91 -21.03 17.90
CA LEU A 805 23.77 -19.88 17.59
C LEU A 805 23.97 -19.76 16.07
N THR A 806 23.80 -18.56 15.54
CA THR A 806 24.17 -18.24 14.14
C THR A 806 25.69 -18.15 13.99
N GLU A 807 26.18 -18.02 12.75
CA GLU A 807 27.59 -17.77 12.45
C GLU A 807 28.14 -16.48 13.10
N SER A 808 27.26 -15.51 13.39
CA SER A 808 27.58 -14.26 14.10
C SER A 808 27.37 -14.37 15.61
N CYS A 809 27.12 -15.58 16.13
CA CYS A 809 26.79 -15.85 17.53
C CYS A 809 25.55 -15.07 18.02
N ALA A 810 24.59 -14.78 17.14
CA ALA A 810 23.24 -14.38 17.54
C ALA A 810 22.45 -15.63 17.99
N MET A 811 21.53 -15.46 18.93
CA MET A 811 20.72 -16.57 19.46
C MET A 811 19.38 -16.65 18.71
N SER A 812 18.99 -17.86 18.31
CA SER A 812 17.66 -18.16 17.77
C SER A 812 16.96 -19.18 18.67
N PRO A 813 15.71 -18.94 19.12
CA PRO A 813 14.84 -17.80 18.82
C PRO A 813 15.38 -16.43 19.30
N ALA A 814 14.93 -15.34 18.68
CA ALA A 814 15.43 -13.98 18.97
C ALA A 814 15.25 -13.57 20.44
N SER A 815 14.07 -13.83 21.01
CA SER A 815 13.76 -13.58 22.43
C SER A 815 14.46 -14.59 23.35
N SER A 816 15.78 -14.45 23.45
CA SER A 816 16.69 -15.30 24.23
C SER A 816 17.79 -14.49 24.89
N VAL A 817 18.24 -14.92 26.07
CA VAL A 817 19.32 -14.28 26.83
C VAL A 817 20.28 -15.37 27.32
N SER A 818 21.59 -15.11 27.26
CA SER A 818 22.60 -16.00 27.82
C SER A 818 23.73 -15.20 28.44
N GLY A 819 24.27 -15.67 29.56
CA GLY A 819 25.38 -15.02 30.23
C GLY A 819 26.00 -15.87 31.33
N MET A 820 26.91 -15.26 32.07
CA MET A 820 27.58 -15.87 33.22
C MET A 820 27.01 -15.31 34.52
N TYR A 821 27.23 -15.99 35.65
CA TYR A 821 26.95 -15.47 36.99
C TYR A 821 28.27 -15.31 37.76
N PHE A 822 28.45 -14.14 38.38
CA PHE A 822 29.55 -13.85 39.30
C PHE A 822 28.95 -13.51 40.67
N ASN A 823 29.44 -14.19 41.71
CA ASN A 823 28.86 -14.13 43.05
C ASN A 823 29.56 -13.13 43.98
N ASP A 824 30.71 -12.59 43.57
CA ASP A 824 31.49 -11.65 44.37
C ASP A 824 30.68 -10.35 44.66
N PRO A 825 30.68 -9.84 45.91
CA PRO A 825 29.90 -8.66 46.28
C PRO A 825 30.36 -7.35 45.62
N ASP A 826 31.63 -7.27 45.20
CA ASP A 826 32.19 -6.08 44.53
C ASP A 826 32.15 -6.21 43.00
N SER A 827 31.66 -7.34 42.49
CA SER A 827 31.46 -7.53 41.05
C SER A 827 30.49 -6.48 40.49
N LYS A 828 30.87 -5.91 39.34
CA LYS A 828 30.14 -4.81 38.72
C LYS A 828 30.29 -4.82 37.21
N TYR A 829 29.31 -4.22 36.53
CA TYR A 829 29.44 -3.95 35.10
C TYR A 829 30.39 -2.76 34.84
N PHE A 830 31.24 -2.91 33.84
CA PHE A 830 32.12 -1.86 33.34
C PHE A 830 32.28 -2.01 31.82
N ALA A 831 32.65 -0.96 31.12
CA ALA A 831 33.02 -1.07 29.71
C ALA A 831 34.51 -1.36 29.57
N VAL A 832 34.89 -2.42 28.86
CA VAL A 832 36.30 -2.75 28.54
C VAL A 832 36.97 -1.57 27.84
N GLY A 833 36.24 -0.87 26.96
CA GLY A 833 36.76 0.26 26.21
C GLY A 833 37.72 -0.17 25.10
N LYS A 834 38.63 0.74 24.73
CA LYS A 834 39.62 0.49 23.67
C LYS A 834 40.77 -0.40 24.17
N ILE A 835 41.21 -1.33 23.33
CA ILE A 835 42.30 -2.27 23.61
C ILE A 835 43.43 -2.14 22.57
N GLY A 836 44.65 -2.36 23.05
CA GLY A 836 45.88 -2.35 22.28
C GLY A 836 46.19 -3.70 21.63
N LYS A 837 47.12 -3.68 20.68
CA LYS A 837 47.53 -4.85 19.89
C LYS A 837 48.07 -5.99 20.75
N ASP A 838 48.83 -5.66 21.79
CA ASP A 838 49.41 -6.62 22.73
C ASP A 838 48.35 -7.48 23.44
N GLN A 839 47.21 -6.88 23.82
CA GLN A 839 46.09 -7.62 24.38
C GLN A 839 45.38 -8.50 23.35
N VAL A 840 45.26 -8.05 22.10
CA VAL A 840 44.66 -8.86 21.02
C VAL A 840 45.52 -10.09 20.72
N GLU A 841 46.84 -9.94 20.69
CA GLU A 841 47.80 -11.05 20.51
C GLU A 841 47.69 -12.07 21.66
N ASP A 842 47.68 -11.60 22.92
CA ASP A 842 47.48 -12.46 24.11
C ASP A 842 46.11 -13.16 24.07
N TYR A 843 45.04 -12.43 23.72
CA TYR A 843 43.69 -12.99 23.65
C TYR A 843 43.56 -14.04 22.54
N ALA A 844 44.12 -13.79 21.36
CA ALA A 844 44.16 -14.74 20.25
C ALA A 844 44.87 -16.04 20.66
N ALA A 845 46.02 -15.92 21.34
CA ALA A 845 46.75 -17.07 21.86
C ALA A 845 45.93 -17.86 22.89
N ARG A 846 45.30 -17.19 23.86
CA ARG A 846 44.42 -17.82 24.87
C ARG A 846 43.25 -18.56 24.23
N LYS A 847 42.61 -17.95 23.22
CA LYS A 847 41.48 -18.55 22.49
C LYS A 847 41.88 -19.58 21.44
N LYS A 848 43.18 -19.76 21.18
CA LYS A 848 43.71 -20.61 20.10
C LYS A 848 43.13 -20.21 18.73
N LYS A 849 42.98 -18.91 18.51
CA LYS A 849 42.50 -18.32 17.25
C LYS A 849 43.62 -17.57 16.56
N SER A 850 43.44 -17.31 15.26
CA SER A 850 44.36 -16.41 14.56
C SER A 850 44.19 -14.97 15.06
N PHE A 851 45.26 -14.19 14.95
CA PHE A 851 45.23 -12.77 15.26
C PHE A 851 44.18 -12.04 14.42
N ALA A 852 44.17 -12.26 13.09
CA ALA A 852 43.20 -11.65 12.17
C ALA A 852 41.74 -12.00 12.48
N GLU A 853 41.45 -13.25 12.86
CA GLU A 853 40.09 -13.63 13.29
C GLU A 853 39.70 -12.89 14.57
N THR A 854 40.62 -12.76 15.52
CA THR A 854 40.37 -12.07 16.79
C THR A 854 40.14 -10.57 16.57
N GLU A 855 40.93 -9.94 15.69
CA GLU A 855 40.71 -8.54 15.28
C GLU A 855 39.33 -8.31 14.68
N LYS A 856 38.87 -9.23 13.83
CA LYS A 856 37.54 -9.15 13.25
C LYS A 856 36.46 -9.07 14.34
N TRP A 857 36.46 -10.00 15.28
CA TRP A 857 35.45 -10.04 16.35
C TRP A 857 35.54 -8.85 17.33
N LEU A 858 36.73 -8.32 17.55
CA LEU A 858 36.97 -7.21 18.46
C LEU A 858 37.04 -5.85 17.78
N GLY A 859 36.77 -5.76 16.48
CA GLY A 859 36.93 -4.57 15.64
C GLY A 859 36.44 -3.25 16.26
N PRO A 860 35.21 -3.19 16.82
CA PRO A 860 34.70 -1.98 17.46
C PRO A 860 35.51 -1.50 18.68
N TYR A 861 36.29 -2.39 19.29
CA TYR A 861 37.05 -2.16 20.53
C TYR A 861 38.55 -1.95 20.28
N LEU A 862 39.06 -2.06 19.05
CA LEU A 862 40.48 -1.81 18.76
C LEU A 862 40.81 -0.31 18.81
N ASP A 863 41.98 0.02 19.38
CA ASP A 863 42.56 1.38 19.37
C ASP A 863 43.46 1.66 18.15
N TYR A 864 43.63 0.64 17.32
CA TYR A 864 44.46 0.66 16.14
C TYR A 864 43.67 0.17 14.92
N GLU A 865 44.23 0.35 13.73
CA GLU A 865 43.59 -0.12 12.50
C GLU A 865 43.88 -1.62 12.30
N PRO A 866 42.84 -2.47 12.18
CA PRO A 866 43.01 -3.90 11.94
C PRO A 866 43.62 -4.16 10.56
N ILE A 867 44.26 -5.34 10.39
CA ILE A 867 45.01 -5.74 9.19
C ILE A 867 44.09 -6.06 7.99
#